data_AF-A0A6A6L6P6-F1
#
_entry.id   AF-A0A6A6L6P6-F1
#
_cell.length_a   1.000
_cell.length_b   1.000
_cell.length_c   1.000
_cell.angle_alpha   90.00
_cell.angle_beta   90.00
_cell.angle_gamma   90.00
#
_symmetry.space_group_name_H-M   'P 1'
#
loop_
_entity.id
_entity.type
_entity.pdbx_description
1 polymer ?
#
loop_
_entity_poly.entity_id
_entity_poly.type
_entity_poly.pdbx_seq_one_letter_code
_entity_poly.pdbx_strand_id
1 'polypeptide(L)'
;MGKMHLLAGSGWLAIVLWFFFFFLIASSAKTPFRKILRTTNNSSALGVQLEVTKRQRVVIDNGIVQVTFSSPGGDVIGIKYKEIDNVLEIANEDDNRGYWDVVWNRPGDPIIYDKLQGTDFSVIMENEDQVEVSFSKRWSPSMGKSTVPLNVDKRYIVRRGSSGLYLYTILERLEGWPDVDMDQIRVVFKLQNKKFHFMAVSDDRQRVMPTPEDRATGQPLAYPEAVLLTSPINSELRGEMFTSTHYAGKDLNTEYRNGEPWKKVLGPSYVYLNSISPSEDTQALWEDAKEQMSTEVRSWPYNFPQSEDFPSSHRRGHVLGQLIVRDRYISERLMYASSAYVGLAAPGDVGSWQTEAKGYQFWTQADRKGNFSIKNVRAGNYSLYAWVPGIIGDYKYSVNITIQQGSKIKLGVLIYDPPRTGPTLWEIGVPDRTASEFYVPDTYPTLMNKLYTDHPTDKFRQYGLWERYADLYPKNDVIYNVGVSNHIQDWFFAHVTRGIGNKTYEATTWQIIFELESVNQSGNYTLQVALASATMSELQVRVNDADANRPLFTTGLIGKDNAIARHGIHGLYRFYSIQVPSSQLLQGNNIIYLAQTRSNSPFFGIIGVSKWASSAYVDLAAPGEAGSWQFESKVDPLSPWVINFGLKPIIRDSFQLKMSELELIIFMHEFLVSFGIISMKGESPLHQVRFNKPSGSRAVLRTGQIGRDDAIARHGIHGLYWLCSINVPSSLLLTGTNIIYLSQSKANSPFSGAMYD
;
A
#
# COMPACT_ATOMS: atom_id res chain seq x y z
N MET A 1 -1.77 -3.34 -83.07
CA MET A 1 -2.86 -2.46 -82.57
C MET A 1 -3.61 -3.23 -81.50
N GLY A 2 -3.52 -3.00 -80.19
CA GLY A 2 -2.71 -2.09 -79.39
C GLY A 2 -2.08 -2.86 -78.20
N LYS A 3 -0.80 -2.54 -77.98
CA LYS A 3 0.23 -2.95 -76.97
C LYS A 3 -0.16 -3.99 -75.90
N MET A 4 0.44 -5.20 -75.86
CA MET A 4 1.81 -5.57 -75.37
C MET A 4 2.08 -5.11 -73.93
N HIS A 5 2.12 -6.00 -72.93
CA HIS A 5 3.16 -6.98 -72.56
C HIS A 5 4.13 -6.46 -71.47
N LEU A 6 4.22 -7.27 -70.40
CA LEU A 6 5.41 -7.61 -69.60
C LEU A 6 6.08 -6.55 -68.70
N LEU A 7 6.02 -6.83 -67.38
CA LEU A 7 7.14 -7.14 -66.45
C LEU A 7 6.65 -6.83 -65.02
N ALA A 8 6.31 -7.83 -64.20
CA ALA A 8 7.23 -8.63 -63.40
C ALA A 8 8.14 -7.80 -62.47
N GLY A 9 7.91 -7.95 -61.15
CA GLY A 9 8.88 -7.64 -60.10
C GLY A 9 8.60 -6.36 -59.32
N SER A 10 8.01 -6.50 -58.11
CA SER A 10 8.24 -5.63 -56.92
C SER A 10 7.17 -5.75 -55.80
N GLY A 11 6.51 -6.91 -55.63
CA GLY A 11 5.55 -7.10 -54.53
C GLY A 11 6.13 -7.63 -53.21
N TRP A 12 7.40 -8.06 -53.22
CA TRP A 12 8.05 -8.77 -52.09
C TRP A 12 9.30 -8.06 -51.54
N LEU A 13 9.56 -6.82 -51.98
CA LEU A 13 10.65 -5.97 -51.48
C LEU A 13 10.18 -4.81 -50.58
N ALA A 14 8.89 -4.46 -50.58
CA ALA A 14 8.37 -3.35 -49.78
C ALA A 14 8.14 -3.70 -48.29
N ILE A 15 7.96 -4.99 -47.95
CA ILE A 15 7.77 -5.45 -46.57
C ILE A 15 9.10 -5.84 -45.91
N VAL A 16 10.12 -6.17 -46.70
CA VAL A 16 11.50 -6.39 -46.22
C VAL A 16 12.26 -5.07 -46.03
N LEU A 17 11.88 -3.99 -46.73
CA LEU A 17 12.45 -2.64 -46.54
C LEU A 17 11.88 -1.85 -45.37
N TRP A 18 10.73 -2.25 -44.79
CA TRP A 18 10.24 -1.69 -43.53
C TRP A 18 10.83 -2.39 -42.29
N PHE A 19 11.26 -3.66 -42.43
CA PHE A 19 11.90 -4.43 -41.36
C PHE A 19 13.41 -4.22 -41.23
N PHE A 20 14.08 -3.60 -42.21
CA PHE A 20 15.52 -3.30 -42.14
C PHE A 20 15.88 -1.91 -41.60
N PHE A 21 14.91 -0.99 -41.42
CA PHE A 21 15.19 0.33 -40.84
C PHE A 21 15.19 0.36 -39.30
N PHE A 22 14.79 -0.74 -38.64
CA PHE A 22 14.80 -0.85 -37.17
C PHE A 22 15.98 -1.63 -36.59
N PHE A 23 16.88 -2.19 -37.42
CA PHE A 23 18.00 -3.02 -36.95
C PHE A 23 19.41 -2.56 -37.35
N LEU A 24 19.57 -1.34 -37.88
CA LEU A 24 20.88 -0.77 -38.23
C LEU A 24 21.04 0.70 -37.79
N ILE A 25 20.69 1.02 -36.54
CA ILE A 25 21.36 2.09 -35.77
C ILE A 25 21.60 1.56 -34.34
N ALA A 26 22.30 0.42 -34.26
CA ALA A 26 22.88 -0.11 -33.05
C ALA A 26 24.37 -0.43 -33.30
N SER A 27 25.11 0.53 -33.86
CA SER A 27 26.58 0.60 -33.84
C SER A 27 27.05 1.88 -34.51
N SER A 28 26.71 3.02 -33.92
CA SER A 28 27.51 4.23 -34.02
C SER A 28 27.36 4.90 -32.68
N ALA A 29 28.43 4.91 -31.89
CA ALA A 29 28.54 5.80 -30.76
C ALA A 29 28.31 7.22 -31.29
N LYS A 30 27.07 7.71 -31.22
CA LYS A 30 26.79 9.13 -31.37
C LYS A 30 27.36 9.77 -30.12
N THR A 31 28.60 10.21 -30.26
CA THR A 31 29.24 11.20 -29.41
C THR A 31 28.19 12.25 -29.04
N PRO A 32 27.94 12.53 -27.75
CA PRO A 32 27.01 13.57 -27.38
C PRO A 32 27.51 14.87 -28.00
N PHE A 33 26.62 15.55 -28.72
CA PHE A 33 26.92 16.82 -29.36
C PHE A 33 27.33 17.79 -28.24
N ARG A 34 28.63 18.07 -28.13
CA ARG A 34 29.17 19.11 -27.24
C ARG A 34 28.51 20.42 -27.66
N LYS A 35 27.56 20.91 -26.87
CA LYS A 35 27.11 22.30 -26.92
C LYS A 35 28.34 23.15 -26.59
N ILE A 36 28.94 23.74 -27.62
CA ILE A 36 30.09 24.63 -27.48
C ILE A 36 29.61 25.86 -26.71
N LEU A 37 29.96 25.93 -25.42
CA LEU A 37 29.94 27.17 -24.68
C LEU A 37 31.03 28.09 -25.24
N ARG A 38 30.61 29.19 -25.86
CA ARG A 38 31.38 30.42 -26.05
C ARG A 38 30.38 31.53 -25.68
N THR A 39 30.56 32.30 -24.61
CA THR A 39 31.77 33.03 -24.20
C THR A 39 31.79 33.37 -22.70
N THR A 40 32.95 33.11 -22.09
CA THR A 40 33.66 33.87 -21.03
C THR A 40 32.91 34.35 -19.79
N ASN A 41 33.01 33.56 -18.71
CA ASN A 41 33.63 34.02 -17.46
C ASN A 41 34.36 32.86 -16.79
N ASN A 42 35.51 33.16 -16.20
CA ASN A 42 36.56 32.26 -15.75
C ASN A 42 36.22 31.48 -14.44
N SER A 43 34.97 31.03 -14.25
CA SER A 43 34.53 30.36 -13.01
C SER A 43 34.56 28.83 -13.06
N SER A 44 34.70 28.21 -14.23
CA SER A 44 34.73 26.74 -14.37
C SER A 44 36.08 26.08 -14.01
N ALA A 45 37.08 26.88 -13.60
CA ALA A 45 38.42 26.38 -13.26
C ALA A 45 38.60 26.03 -11.77
N LEU A 46 37.66 26.37 -10.90
CA LEU A 46 37.76 26.08 -9.46
C LEU A 46 36.93 24.83 -9.11
N GLY A 47 37.53 23.90 -8.35
CA GLY A 47 36.80 22.77 -7.76
C GLY A 47 35.74 23.21 -6.76
N VAL A 48 34.94 22.28 -6.24
CA VAL A 48 33.97 22.60 -5.18
C VAL A 48 34.71 23.18 -3.98
N GLN A 49 34.26 24.34 -3.51
CA GLN A 49 34.83 25.07 -2.39
C GLN A 49 33.96 24.93 -1.15
N LEU A 50 34.60 24.75 0.01
CA LEU A 50 33.96 24.74 1.31
C LEU A 50 34.52 25.89 2.15
N GLU A 51 33.63 26.71 2.72
CA GLU A 51 33.98 27.73 3.69
C GLU A 51 33.22 27.49 5.00
N VAL A 52 33.97 27.35 6.10
CA VAL A 52 33.41 27.27 7.45
C VAL A 52 33.68 28.59 8.17
N THR A 53 32.65 29.41 8.31
CA THR A 53 32.78 30.77 8.85
C THR A 53 32.76 30.80 10.37
N LYS A 54 33.43 31.80 10.96
CA LYS A 54 33.37 32.06 12.41
C LYS A 54 31.98 32.42 12.92
N ARG A 55 31.06 32.84 12.04
CA ARG A 55 29.65 33.16 12.35
C ARG A 55 28.73 31.92 12.38
N GLN A 56 29.28 30.72 12.61
CA GLN A 56 28.49 29.49 12.72
C GLN A 56 27.70 29.16 11.43
N ARG A 57 28.30 29.40 10.26
CA ARG A 57 27.73 29.04 8.95
C ARG A 57 28.71 28.23 8.13
N VAL A 58 28.18 27.29 7.34
CA VAL A 58 28.93 26.47 6.39
C VAL A 58 28.44 26.81 5.00
N VAL A 59 29.34 27.15 4.09
CA VAL A 59 29.03 27.53 2.71
C VAL A 59 29.73 26.55 1.79
N ILE A 60 28.99 25.98 0.84
CA ILE A 60 29.53 25.12 -0.21
C ILE A 60 29.22 25.74 -1.56
N ASP A 61 30.24 25.98 -2.38
CA ASP A 61 30.14 26.64 -3.69
C ASP A 61 30.78 25.78 -4.77
N ASN A 62 30.05 25.47 -5.84
CA ASN A 62 30.59 24.73 -6.99
C ASN A 62 30.72 25.59 -8.26
N GLY A 63 30.57 26.90 -8.15
CA GLY A 63 30.58 27.87 -9.26
C GLY A 63 29.25 27.99 -10.03
N ILE A 64 28.27 27.13 -9.73
CA ILE A 64 26.92 27.14 -10.32
C ILE A 64 25.88 27.50 -9.25
N VAL A 65 25.98 26.83 -8.10
CA VAL A 65 25.14 27.02 -6.93
C VAL A 65 26.04 27.18 -5.72
N GLN A 66 25.64 28.08 -4.83
CA GLN A 66 26.23 28.22 -3.51
C GLN A 66 25.17 27.95 -2.45
N VAL A 67 25.41 26.96 -1.58
CA VAL A 67 24.49 26.55 -0.52
C VAL A 67 25.07 26.94 0.83
N THR A 68 24.26 27.61 1.64
CA THR A 68 24.63 28.04 2.99
C THR A 68 23.79 27.30 4.03
N PHE A 69 24.46 26.74 5.03
CA PHE A 69 23.85 25.99 6.13
C PHE A 69 24.07 26.69 7.48
N SER A 70 23.11 26.54 8.39
CA SER A 70 23.34 26.82 9.81
C SER A 70 24.27 25.76 10.41
N SER A 71 25.14 26.13 11.34
CA SER A 71 26.06 25.20 12.00
C SER A 71 26.04 25.39 13.52
N PRO A 72 25.94 24.33 14.33
CA PRO A 72 25.83 22.93 13.93
C PRO A 72 24.40 22.49 13.54
N GLY A 73 23.43 23.41 13.51
CA GLY A 73 22.00 23.09 13.34
C GLY A 73 21.67 22.31 12.07
N GLY A 74 22.32 22.63 10.94
CA GLY A 74 22.15 21.91 9.67
C GLY A 74 20.85 22.24 8.94
N ASP A 75 20.32 23.45 9.09
CA ASP A 75 19.25 23.98 8.23
C ASP A 75 19.86 24.60 6.98
N VAL A 76 19.16 24.50 5.85
CA VAL A 76 19.53 25.20 4.61
C VAL A 76 19.01 26.63 4.70
N ILE A 77 19.89 27.57 5.02
CA ILE A 77 19.54 28.97 5.29
C ILE A 77 19.69 29.85 4.04
N GLY A 78 20.38 29.36 3.01
CA GLY A 78 20.38 29.99 1.70
C GLY A 78 20.84 29.11 0.56
N ILE A 79 20.29 29.35 -0.63
CA ILE A 79 20.77 28.77 -1.89
C ILE A 79 20.86 29.92 -2.90
N LYS A 80 22.08 30.32 -3.24
CA LYS A 80 22.35 31.30 -4.29
C LYS A 80 22.46 30.59 -5.63
N TYR A 81 21.78 31.12 -6.64
CA TYR A 81 21.76 30.56 -7.98
C TYR A 81 21.62 31.67 -9.03
N LYS A 82 22.62 31.78 -9.91
CA LYS A 82 22.73 32.87 -10.89
C LYS A 82 22.54 34.25 -10.22
N GLU A 83 21.65 35.07 -10.76
CA GLU A 83 21.34 36.42 -10.26
C GLU A 83 20.41 36.42 -9.03
N ILE A 84 20.00 35.25 -8.52
CA ILE A 84 19.18 35.13 -7.31
C ILE A 84 20.09 34.87 -6.11
N ASP A 85 20.25 35.88 -5.25
CA ASP A 85 21.10 35.81 -4.06
C ASP A 85 20.68 34.73 -3.06
N ASN A 86 19.38 34.47 -2.93
CA ASN A 86 18.86 33.36 -2.14
C ASN A 86 17.49 32.93 -2.67
N VAL A 87 17.30 31.69 -3.11
CA VAL A 87 15.98 31.22 -3.58
C VAL A 87 14.96 31.04 -2.45
N LEU A 88 15.43 30.93 -1.21
CA LEU A 88 14.60 30.72 -0.03
C LEU A 88 14.05 32.05 0.50
N GLU A 89 12.93 31.98 1.23
CA GLU A 89 12.23 33.13 1.80
C GLU A 89 13.09 33.84 2.87
N ILE A 90 13.73 34.94 2.48
CA ILE A 90 14.66 35.68 3.33
C ILE A 90 13.97 36.46 4.46
N ALA A 91 12.66 36.70 4.35
CA ALA A 91 11.87 37.30 5.43
C ALA A 91 11.67 36.34 6.61
N ASN A 92 11.87 35.03 6.41
CA ASN A 92 11.85 34.06 7.49
C ASN A 92 13.18 34.04 8.25
N GLU A 93 13.10 33.71 9.54
CA GLU A 93 14.24 33.30 10.35
C GLU A 93 15.01 32.14 9.70
N ASP A 94 16.32 32.06 9.96
CA ASP A 94 17.22 31.08 9.35
C ASP A 94 16.70 29.63 9.52
N ASP A 95 16.16 29.28 10.70
CA ASP A 95 15.62 27.95 11.02
C ASP A 95 14.25 27.64 10.38
N ASN A 96 13.69 28.58 9.62
CA ASN A 96 12.36 28.51 9.02
C ASN A 96 12.42 28.75 7.50
N ARG A 97 13.56 28.45 6.86
CA ARG A 97 13.76 28.53 5.41
C ARG A 97 13.76 27.14 4.77
N GLY A 98 14.86 26.41 4.93
CA GLY A 98 15.01 25.02 4.50
C GLY A 98 15.37 24.13 5.68
N TYR A 99 14.48 23.22 6.10
CA TYR A 99 14.69 22.43 7.32
C TYR A 99 14.15 21.01 7.18
N TRP A 100 14.62 20.14 8.07
CA TRP A 100 14.02 18.82 8.31
C TRP A 100 13.11 18.90 9.53
N ASP A 101 12.05 18.12 9.56
CA ASP A 101 11.30 17.89 10.79
C ASP A 101 10.71 16.48 10.89
N VAL A 102 10.37 16.12 12.11
CA VAL A 102 9.57 14.94 12.44
C VAL A 102 8.35 15.37 13.25
N VAL A 103 7.20 14.79 12.91
CA VAL A 103 5.95 14.89 13.66
C VAL A 103 5.82 13.62 14.49
N TRP A 104 5.81 13.74 15.81
CA TRP A 104 5.91 12.58 16.70
C TRP A 104 5.29 12.84 18.08
N ASN A 105 5.07 11.77 18.84
CA ASN A 105 4.73 11.82 20.27
C ASN A 105 5.30 10.60 21.01
N ARG A 106 5.31 10.66 22.35
CA ARG A 106 5.38 9.45 23.16
C ARG A 106 3.96 8.88 23.31
N PRO A 107 3.79 7.57 23.53
CA PRO A 107 2.47 7.01 23.77
C PRO A 107 1.73 7.75 24.89
N GLY A 108 0.55 8.29 24.58
CA GLY A 108 -0.28 9.07 25.51
C GLY A 108 0.05 10.57 25.62
N ASP A 109 1.17 11.04 25.07
CA ASP A 109 1.51 12.46 25.03
C ASP A 109 0.94 13.15 23.77
N PRO A 110 0.75 14.48 23.77
CA PRO A 110 0.36 15.24 22.59
C PRO A 110 1.42 15.15 21.47
N ILE A 111 0.95 15.22 20.22
CA ILE A 111 1.82 15.32 19.03
C ILE A 111 2.57 16.65 19.03
N ILE A 112 3.88 16.56 18.77
CA ILE A 112 4.80 17.70 18.69
C ILE A 112 5.72 17.58 17.46
N TYR A 113 6.48 18.64 17.20
CA TYR A 113 7.42 18.74 16.09
C TYR A 113 8.86 18.86 16.63
N ASP A 114 9.81 18.10 16.06
CA ASP A 114 11.25 18.29 16.28
C ASP A 114 11.92 18.62 14.93
N LYS A 115 12.60 19.77 14.83
CA LYS A 115 13.33 20.22 13.62
C LYS A 115 14.64 19.47 13.36
N LEU A 116 14.91 18.42 14.13
CA LEU A 116 16.09 17.56 13.98
C LEU A 116 17.40 18.39 13.96
N GLN A 117 17.47 19.40 14.84
CA GLN A 117 18.63 20.28 14.94
C GLN A 117 19.88 19.48 15.33
N GLY A 118 20.96 19.68 14.58
CA GLY A 118 22.27 19.11 14.88
C GLY A 118 22.95 19.84 16.04
N THR A 119 23.77 19.11 16.78
CA THR A 119 24.67 19.61 17.83
C THR A 119 26.12 19.60 17.39
N ASP A 120 26.44 18.85 16.35
CA ASP A 120 27.80 18.63 15.85
C ASP A 120 27.83 18.80 14.33
N PHE A 121 28.92 19.40 13.82
CA PHE A 121 29.20 19.55 12.40
C PHE A 121 30.48 18.81 12.05
N SER A 122 30.49 18.11 10.91
CA SER A 122 31.71 17.51 10.36
C SER A 122 31.75 17.55 8.83
N VAL A 123 32.97 17.66 8.30
CA VAL A 123 33.26 17.51 6.87
C VAL A 123 33.58 16.05 6.63
N ILE A 124 32.83 15.42 5.74
CA ILE A 124 32.90 13.98 5.47
C ILE A 124 33.79 13.70 4.26
N MET A 125 33.64 14.55 3.23
CA MET A 125 34.49 14.55 2.06
C MET A 125 34.64 15.97 1.55
N GLU A 126 35.85 16.33 1.16
CA GLU A 126 36.16 17.57 0.48
C GLU A 126 37.23 17.28 -0.57
N ASN A 127 36.85 17.41 -1.84
CA ASN A 127 37.76 17.39 -2.95
C ASN A 127 37.21 18.26 -4.08
N GLU A 128 37.97 18.34 -5.16
CA GLU A 128 37.62 19.14 -6.33
C GLU A 128 36.26 18.79 -6.97
N ASP A 129 35.81 17.54 -6.86
CA ASP A 129 34.60 17.04 -7.51
C ASP A 129 33.37 17.07 -6.59
N GLN A 130 33.55 17.03 -5.27
CA GLN A 130 32.45 17.12 -4.32
C GLN A 130 32.85 17.55 -2.92
N VAL A 131 31.87 18.10 -2.21
CA VAL A 131 31.88 18.26 -0.76
C VAL A 131 30.67 17.53 -0.18
N GLU A 132 30.90 16.70 0.83
CA GLU A 132 29.88 16.11 1.71
C GLU A 132 30.07 16.61 3.14
N VAL A 133 29.00 17.11 3.75
CA VAL A 133 28.98 17.55 5.15
C VAL A 133 27.91 16.83 5.95
N SER A 134 28.14 16.73 7.26
CA SER A 134 27.24 16.13 8.24
C SER A 134 26.89 17.12 9.34
N PHE A 135 25.61 17.15 9.70
CA PHE A 135 25.07 17.84 10.87
C PHE A 135 24.33 16.80 11.71
N SER A 136 24.92 16.45 12.85
CA SER A 136 24.47 15.30 13.65
C SER A 136 24.06 15.67 15.07
N LYS A 137 23.19 14.87 15.66
CA LYS A 137 22.78 14.94 17.07
C LYS A 137 22.75 13.52 17.62
N ARG A 138 23.38 13.30 18.77
CA ARG A 138 23.20 12.08 19.56
C ARG A 138 22.17 12.32 20.65
N TRP A 139 21.13 11.48 20.70
CA TRP A 139 20.11 11.64 21.74
C TRP A 139 20.62 11.15 23.10
N SER A 140 20.24 11.86 24.16
CA SER A 140 20.47 11.44 25.54
C SER A 140 19.23 11.69 26.41
N PRO A 141 19.05 10.95 27.53
CA PRO A 141 17.91 11.15 28.44
C PRO A 141 17.82 12.55 29.05
N SER A 142 18.93 13.31 29.06
CA SER A 142 18.96 14.71 29.51
C SER A 142 18.34 15.69 28.51
N MET A 143 18.14 15.27 27.25
CA MET A 143 17.41 16.06 26.26
C MET A 143 15.93 16.07 26.64
N GLY A 144 15.32 17.25 26.68
CA GLY A 144 13.94 17.44 27.13
C GLY A 144 12.92 16.64 26.32
N LYS A 145 11.67 16.61 26.81
CA LYS A 145 10.58 15.84 26.18
C LYS A 145 10.22 16.31 24.76
N SER A 146 10.68 17.48 24.33
CA SER A 146 10.46 18.03 22.98
C SER A 146 11.38 17.45 21.91
N THR A 147 12.40 16.67 22.29
CA THR A 147 13.37 16.09 21.36
C THR A 147 13.06 14.61 21.13
N VAL A 148 12.95 14.21 19.87
CA VAL A 148 12.67 12.81 19.52
C VAL A 148 13.84 11.92 19.99
N PRO A 149 13.59 10.76 20.62
CA PRO A 149 14.60 9.76 20.96
C PRO A 149 15.25 9.09 19.74
N LEU A 150 15.98 9.87 18.94
CA LEU A 150 16.71 9.43 17.75
C LEU A 150 18.09 10.10 17.70
N ASN A 151 19.11 9.30 17.40
CA ASN A 151 20.32 9.81 16.76
C ASN A 151 19.96 10.28 15.35
N VAL A 152 20.45 11.46 14.99
CA VAL A 152 20.21 12.10 13.70
C VAL A 152 21.55 12.40 13.06
N ASP A 153 21.68 12.11 11.77
CA ASP A 153 22.81 12.54 10.94
C ASP A 153 22.27 13.05 9.60
N LYS A 154 22.14 14.37 9.46
CA LYS A 154 21.73 15.05 8.24
C LYS A 154 22.95 15.25 7.34
N ARG A 155 22.85 14.78 6.09
CA ARG A 155 23.95 14.79 5.13
C ARG A 155 23.58 15.60 3.90
N TYR A 156 24.50 16.45 3.48
CA TYR A 156 24.35 17.29 2.29
C TYR A 156 25.57 17.13 1.39
N ILE A 157 25.33 17.01 0.09
CA ILE A 157 26.37 16.84 -0.92
C ILE A 157 26.15 17.85 -2.05
N VAL A 158 27.20 18.61 -2.38
CA VAL A 158 27.26 19.46 -3.57
C VAL A 158 28.40 18.97 -4.44
N ARG A 159 28.13 18.82 -5.74
CA ARG A 159 29.08 18.23 -6.70
C ARG A 159 29.45 19.22 -7.79
N ARG A 160 30.68 19.13 -8.29
CA ARG A 160 31.16 19.90 -9.45
C ARG A 160 30.24 19.66 -10.64
N GLY A 161 29.85 20.73 -11.33
CA GLY A 161 29.02 20.67 -12.53
C GLY A 161 27.54 20.34 -12.30
N SER A 162 27.10 20.11 -11.05
CA SER A 162 25.68 19.89 -10.74
C SER A 162 24.98 21.21 -10.41
N SER A 163 23.76 21.41 -10.92
CA SER A 163 22.96 22.61 -10.63
C SER A 163 21.98 22.36 -9.47
N GLY A 164 22.48 21.85 -8.35
CA GLY A 164 21.63 21.50 -7.22
C GLY A 164 22.36 20.92 -6.02
N LEU A 165 21.58 20.45 -5.05
CA LEU A 165 22.07 19.87 -3.80
C LEU A 165 21.45 18.49 -3.57
N TYR A 166 22.26 17.51 -3.17
CA TYR A 166 21.77 16.20 -2.73
C TYR A 166 21.69 16.18 -1.21
N LEU A 167 20.65 15.57 -0.67
CA LEU A 167 20.40 15.52 0.76
C LEU A 167 19.83 14.18 1.18
N TYR A 168 20.28 13.68 2.32
CA TYR A 168 19.76 12.49 2.96
C TYR A 168 19.90 12.61 4.48
N THR A 169 19.16 11.78 5.22
CA THR A 169 19.31 11.71 6.67
C THR A 169 19.40 10.25 7.12
N ILE A 170 20.23 10.01 8.12
CA ILE A 170 20.35 8.72 8.80
C ILE A 170 19.70 8.91 10.17
N LEU A 171 18.62 8.18 10.41
CA LEU A 171 17.95 8.16 11.70
C LEU A 171 18.23 6.82 12.37
N GLU A 172 18.64 6.87 13.63
CA GLU A 172 18.99 5.68 14.40
C GLU A 172 18.39 5.77 15.82
N ARG A 173 17.84 4.66 16.24
CA ARG A 173 17.29 4.41 17.56
C ARG A 173 18.00 3.19 18.13
N LEU A 174 18.46 3.31 19.37
CA LEU A 174 19.09 2.20 20.08
C LEU A 174 18.09 1.48 21.00
N GLU A 175 18.44 0.24 21.34
CA GLU A 175 17.71 -0.55 22.32
C GLU A 175 17.70 0.15 23.70
N GLY A 176 16.60 0.02 24.44
CA GLY A 176 16.44 0.63 25.76
C GLY A 176 15.93 2.08 25.76
N TRP A 177 15.77 2.70 24.59
CA TRP A 177 15.33 4.09 24.51
C TRP A 177 13.80 4.24 24.71
N PRO A 178 13.28 5.44 25.03
CA PRO A 178 11.84 5.66 25.24
C PRO A 178 10.99 5.37 23.99
N ASP A 179 9.74 4.96 24.18
CA ASP A 179 8.81 4.71 23.09
C ASP A 179 8.53 5.97 22.25
N VAL A 180 8.30 5.79 20.95
CA VAL A 180 8.06 6.86 19.97
C VAL A 180 6.98 6.44 18.99
N ASP A 181 6.01 7.31 18.76
CA ASP A 181 5.09 7.26 17.62
C ASP A 181 5.50 8.34 16.64
N MET A 182 5.80 7.97 15.39
CA MET A 182 6.18 8.90 14.32
C MET A 182 5.13 8.92 13.21
N ASP A 183 4.57 10.10 12.99
CA ASP A 183 3.52 10.36 12.01
C ASP A 183 4.11 10.78 10.66
N GLN A 184 5.13 11.64 10.68
CA GLN A 184 5.72 12.21 9.47
C GLN A 184 7.19 12.51 9.67
N ILE A 185 7.98 12.39 8.61
CA ILE A 185 9.34 12.94 8.51
C ILE A 185 9.41 13.71 7.19
N ARG A 186 9.86 14.96 7.22
CA ARG A 186 9.83 15.85 6.05
C ARG A 186 11.12 16.60 5.89
N VAL A 187 11.37 17.00 4.64
CA VAL A 187 12.23 18.13 4.31
C VAL A 187 11.36 19.20 3.67
N VAL A 188 11.51 20.45 4.11
CA VAL A 188 10.69 21.58 3.69
C VAL A 188 11.61 22.68 3.16
N PHE A 189 11.26 23.25 2.01
CA PHE A 189 11.90 24.44 1.45
C PHE A 189 10.84 25.52 1.23
N LYS A 190 10.99 26.65 1.93
CA LYS A 190 10.12 27.82 1.75
C LYS A 190 10.80 28.78 0.77
N LEU A 191 10.28 28.79 -0.45
CA LEU A 191 10.79 29.63 -1.55
C LEU A 191 10.32 31.08 -1.40
N GLN A 192 11.07 32.03 -2.00
CA GLN A 192 10.68 33.44 -2.00
C GLN A 192 9.30 33.64 -2.61
N ASN A 193 8.37 34.17 -1.81
CA ASN A 193 6.99 34.37 -2.23
C ASN A 193 6.86 35.34 -3.41
N LYS A 194 7.77 36.31 -3.58
CA LYS A 194 7.73 37.31 -4.68
C LYS A 194 8.27 36.78 -6.01
N LYS A 195 8.97 35.64 -6.03
CA LYS A 195 9.65 35.12 -7.22
C LYS A 195 8.99 33.85 -7.78
N PHE A 196 8.45 32.99 -6.91
CA PHE A 196 7.96 31.66 -7.30
C PHE A 196 6.44 31.59 -7.22
N HIS A 197 5.77 31.91 -8.34
CA HIS A 197 4.30 31.98 -8.43
C HIS A 197 3.68 30.88 -9.28
N PHE A 198 4.48 29.96 -9.82
CA PHE A 198 4.01 28.93 -10.74
C PHE A 198 4.41 27.55 -10.22
N MET A 199 3.50 26.57 -10.34
CA MET A 199 3.73 25.18 -9.96
C MET A 199 3.37 24.27 -11.11
N ALA A 200 4.25 23.30 -11.37
CA ALA A 200 4.01 22.17 -12.26
C ALA A 200 4.19 20.86 -11.47
N VAL A 201 3.20 19.99 -11.53
CA VAL A 201 3.20 18.66 -10.87
C VAL A 201 3.24 17.54 -11.92
N SER A 202 2.58 17.73 -13.06
CA SER A 202 2.61 16.85 -14.23
C SER A 202 2.34 17.67 -15.50
N ASP A 203 2.47 17.04 -16.68
CA ASP A 203 2.25 17.70 -17.97
C ASP A 203 0.87 18.40 -18.06
N ASP A 204 -0.13 17.82 -17.41
CA ASP A 204 -1.53 18.27 -17.37
C ASP A 204 -1.91 19.03 -16.08
N ARG A 205 -1.00 19.17 -15.10
CA ARG A 205 -1.29 19.85 -13.83
C ARG A 205 -0.26 20.92 -13.54
N GLN A 206 -0.48 22.07 -14.17
CA GLN A 206 0.37 23.24 -14.01
C GLN A 206 -0.51 24.48 -13.88
N ARG A 207 -0.15 25.40 -12.98
CA ARG A 207 -0.90 26.64 -12.78
C ARG A 207 -0.10 27.69 -12.02
N VAL A 208 -0.60 28.92 -12.10
CA VAL A 208 -0.27 29.95 -11.11
C VAL A 208 -0.76 29.51 -9.73
N MET A 209 0.12 29.61 -8.75
CA MET A 209 -0.12 29.28 -7.35
C MET A 209 -0.70 30.49 -6.62
N PRO A 210 -1.75 30.30 -5.81
CA PRO A 210 -2.16 31.32 -4.85
C PRO A 210 -1.02 31.62 -3.87
N THR A 211 -0.86 32.88 -3.52
CA THR A 211 0.12 33.29 -2.51
C THR A 211 -0.31 32.83 -1.11
N PRO A 212 0.62 32.80 -0.13
CA PRO A 212 0.25 32.55 1.26
C PRO A 212 -0.80 33.56 1.79
N GLU A 213 -0.77 34.81 1.33
CA GLU A 213 -1.74 35.85 1.70
C GLU A 213 -3.13 35.58 1.11
N ASP A 214 -3.20 35.15 -0.15
CA ASP A 214 -4.46 34.75 -0.79
C ASP A 214 -5.14 33.61 -0.01
N ARG A 215 -4.35 32.66 0.48
CA ARG A 215 -4.84 31.56 1.31
C ARG A 215 -5.24 32.02 2.71
N ALA A 216 -4.50 32.94 3.32
CA ALA A 216 -4.78 33.44 4.66
C ALA A 216 -6.04 34.31 4.73
N THR A 217 -6.33 35.05 3.65
CA THR A 217 -7.50 35.94 3.54
C THR A 217 -8.71 35.28 2.87
N GLY A 218 -8.50 34.13 2.21
CA GLY A 218 -9.56 33.31 1.66
C GLY A 218 -10.46 32.69 2.73
N GLN A 219 -11.56 32.08 2.29
CA GLN A 219 -12.50 31.41 3.17
C GLN A 219 -12.05 29.95 3.41
N PRO A 220 -11.70 29.55 4.64
CA PRO A 220 -11.46 28.15 4.96
C PRO A 220 -12.72 27.33 4.72
N LEU A 221 -12.55 26.15 4.13
CA LEU A 221 -13.63 25.19 3.88
C LEU A 221 -13.65 24.15 5.00
N ALA A 222 -13.99 22.89 4.72
CA ALA A 222 -14.19 21.88 5.77
C ALA A 222 -12.90 21.48 6.52
N TYR A 223 -11.72 21.78 5.97
CA TYR A 223 -10.44 21.61 6.65
C TYR A 223 -9.50 22.79 6.34
N PRO A 224 -8.56 23.14 7.24
CA PRO A 224 -7.72 24.34 7.11
C PRO A 224 -6.89 24.40 5.82
N GLU A 225 -6.56 23.25 5.24
CA GLU A 225 -5.78 23.20 4.00
C GLU A 225 -6.60 23.37 2.72
N ALA A 226 -7.94 23.39 2.78
CA ALA A 226 -8.81 23.74 1.66
C ALA A 226 -9.38 25.14 1.85
N VAL A 227 -9.09 26.02 0.90
CA VAL A 227 -9.46 27.44 0.98
C VAL A 227 -10.10 27.87 -0.34
N LEU A 228 -11.25 28.53 -0.25
CA LEU A 228 -11.87 29.25 -1.36
C LEU A 228 -11.29 30.66 -1.45
N LEU A 229 -10.75 31.01 -2.62
CA LEU A 229 -10.09 32.30 -2.85
C LEU A 229 -11.13 33.37 -3.20
N THR A 230 -11.45 34.24 -2.25
CA THR A 230 -12.53 35.24 -2.37
C THR A 230 -12.04 36.56 -2.97
N SER A 231 -10.84 37.00 -2.59
CA SER A 231 -10.20 38.23 -3.04
C SER A 231 -8.68 38.04 -3.27
N PRO A 232 -8.26 37.11 -4.15
CA PRO A 232 -6.85 36.87 -4.40
C PRO A 232 -6.18 38.03 -5.15
N ILE A 233 -4.87 38.18 -4.96
CA ILE A 233 -3.99 39.14 -5.66
C ILE A 233 -4.07 38.93 -7.17
N ASN A 234 -4.02 37.67 -7.63
CA ASN A 234 -4.35 37.33 -9.02
C ASN A 234 -5.86 37.11 -9.14
N SER A 235 -6.56 38.06 -9.79
CA SER A 235 -8.01 38.05 -9.96
C SER A 235 -8.55 36.85 -10.75
N GLU A 236 -7.72 36.19 -11.57
CA GLU A 236 -8.12 34.98 -12.31
C GLU A 236 -8.42 33.80 -11.38
N LEU A 237 -7.77 33.79 -10.20
CA LEU A 237 -7.94 32.77 -9.17
C LEU A 237 -9.21 32.98 -8.33
N ARG A 238 -9.93 34.09 -8.54
CA ARG A 238 -11.12 34.42 -7.75
C ARG A 238 -12.21 33.37 -7.96
N GLY A 239 -12.77 32.89 -6.85
CA GLY A 239 -13.78 31.84 -6.83
C GLY A 239 -13.21 30.43 -7.00
N GLU A 240 -11.89 30.27 -7.10
CA GLU A 240 -11.28 28.94 -7.15
C GLU A 240 -10.97 28.41 -5.76
N MET A 241 -11.09 27.09 -5.62
CA MET A 241 -10.66 26.35 -4.44
C MET A 241 -9.21 25.86 -4.62
N PHE A 242 -8.37 26.13 -3.62
CA PHE A 242 -7.02 25.58 -3.52
C PHE A 242 -6.90 24.60 -2.35
N THR A 243 -6.31 23.43 -2.58
CA THR A 243 -6.11 22.41 -1.55
C THR A 243 -4.75 21.73 -1.64
N SER A 244 -4.20 21.34 -0.49
CA SER A 244 -3.08 20.41 -0.42
C SER A 244 -3.56 18.98 -0.16
N THR A 245 -2.90 18.02 -0.80
CA THR A 245 -3.15 16.60 -0.57
C THR A 245 -2.27 16.08 0.57
N HIS A 246 -2.79 15.12 1.31
CA HIS A 246 -2.03 14.29 2.23
C HIS A 246 -2.49 12.86 1.96
N TYR A 247 -1.57 11.99 1.55
CA TYR A 247 -1.89 10.60 1.28
C TYR A 247 -1.76 9.78 2.57
N ALA A 248 -2.66 8.80 2.70
CA ALA A 248 -2.78 7.94 3.87
C ALA A 248 -3.10 8.67 5.19
N GLY A 249 -3.26 7.87 6.23
CA GLY A 249 -3.51 8.35 7.58
C GLY A 249 -2.85 7.46 8.63
N LYS A 250 -3.39 7.46 9.84
CA LYS A 250 -2.73 6.88 11.03
C LYS A 250 -2.29 5.42 10.89
N ASP A 251 -2.90 4.66 9.98
CA ASP A 251 -2.53 3.26 9.71
C ASP A 251 -1.13 3.12 9.08
N LEU A 252 -0.50 4.21 8.61
CA LEU A 252 0.90 4.25 8.15
C LEU A 252 1.88 4.85 9.17
N ASN A 253 1.40 5.30 10.33
CA ASN A 253 2.28 5.81 11.37
C ASN A 253 3.21 4.68 11.84
N THR A 254 4.42 5.04 12.26
CA THR A 254 5.40 4.07 12.74
C THR A 254 5.56 4.17 14.24
N GLU A 255 5.40 3.03 14.91
CA GLU A 255 5.50 2.91 16.36
C GLU A 255 6.80 2.20 16.73
N TYR A 256 7.65 2.80 17.54
CA TYR A 256 8.89 2.20 18.02
C TYR A 256 8.78 2.01 19.52
N ARG A 257 8.95 0.77 19.97
CA ARG A 257 8.82 0.41 21.38
C ARG A 257 10.17 0.12 22.01
N ASN A 258 10.21 0.03 23.32
CA ASN A 258 11.38 -0.45 24.04
C ASN A 258 11.75 -1.86 23.54
N GLY A 259 13.04 -2.11 23.33
CA GLY A 259 13.54 -3.34 22.72
C GLY A 259 13.59 -3.33 21.18
N GLU A 260 13.10 -2.29 20.51
CA GLU A 260 13.13 -2.17 19.05
C GLU A 260 14.22 -1.18 18.58
N PRO A 261 15.47 -1.62 18.36
CA PRO A 261 16.44 -0.79 17.66
C PRO A 261 16.00 -0.59 16.21
N TRP A 262 16.27 0.59 15.66
CA TRP A 262 15.88 0.92 14.30
C TRP A 262 16.90 1.86 13.68
N LYS A 263 17.25 1.62 12.42
CA LYS A 263 18.15 2.50 11.67
C LYS A 263 17.71 2.58 10.23
N LYS A 264 17.57 3.80 9.70
CA LYS A 264 17.14 4.02 8.33
C LYS A 264 17.79 5.25 7.71
N VAL A 265 18.28 5.08 6.50
CA VAL A 265 18.61 6.16 5.56
C VAL A 265 17.35 6.56 4.78
N LEU A 266 17.00 7.84 4.83
CA LEU A 266 15.96 8.48 4.03
C LEU A 266 16.62 9.38 2.97
N GLY A 267 16.28 9.16 1.69
CA GLY A 267 16.96 9.76 0.53
C GLY A 267 18.06 8.85 -0.04
N PRO A 268 19.04 9.40 -0.80
CA PRO A 268 19.18 10.81 -1.15
C PRO A 268 18.12 11.35 -2.10
N SER A 269 17.62 12.55 -1.80
CA SER A 269 16.82 13.39 -2.69
C SER A 269 17.72 14.42 -3.35
N TYR A 270 17.34 14.91 -4.54
CA TYR A 270 18.07 15.96 -5.25
C TYR A 270 17.18 17.19 -5.45
N VAL A 271 17.64 18.35 -4.96
CA VAL A 271 17.01 19.65 -5.22
C VAL A 271 17.72 20.27 -6.41
N TYR A 272 17.04 20.28 -7.56
CA TYR A 272 17.55 20.79 -8.82
C TYR A 272 17.09 22.23 -9.06
N LEU A 273 18.00 23.06 -9.57
CA LEU A 273 17.74 24.44 -9.96
C LEU A 273 18.05 24.60 -11.44
N ASN A 274 17.07 25.07 -12.20
CA ASN A 274 17.25 25.47 -13.59
C ASN A 274 16.75 26.90 -13.82
N SER A 275 17.09 27.46 -14.98
CA SER A 275 16.53 28.73 -15.42
C SER A 275 16.61 28.84 -16.93
N ILE A 276 15.75 29.68 -17.50
CA ILE A 276 15.75 30.06 -18.91
C ILE A 276 16.14 31.54 -19.05
N SER A 277 16.47 31.98 -20.26
CA SER A 277 16.57 33.40 -20.59
C SER A 277 15.16 34.03 -20.68
N PRO A 278 15.03 35.35 -20.48
CA PRO A 278 13.72 36.02 -20.56
C PRO A 278 12.99 35.89 -21.91
N SER A 279 13.70 35.55 -22.99
CA SER A 279 13.16 35.37 -24.33
C SER A 279 12.70 33.94 -24.64
N GLU A 280 13.02 32.98 -23.78
CA GLU A 280 12.66 31.57 -23.96
C GLU A 280 11.28 31.24 -23.37
N ASP A 281 10.68 30.15 -23.86
CA ASP A 281 9.41 29.65 -23.35
C ASP A 281 9.58 29.03 -21.96
N THR A 282 8.71 29.41 -21.02
CA THR A 282 8.63 28.84 -19.67
C THR A 282 8.44 27.32 -19.65
N GLN A 283 7.82 26.73 -20.68
CA GLN A 283 7.67 25.28 -20.81
C GLN A 283 9.02 24.55 -20.83
N ALA A 284 10.08 25.21 -21.30
CA ALA A 284 11.42 24.64 -21.32
C ALA A 284 11.95 24.31 -19.91
N LEU A 285 11.50 25.01 -18.86
CA LEU A 285 11.86 24.69 -17.47
C LEU A 285 11.34 23.31 -17.05
N TRP A 286 10.11 22.98 -17.44
CA TRP A 286 9.48 21.70 -17.11
C TRP A 286 10.10 20.54 -17.89
N GLU A 287 10.36 20.73 -19.19
CA GLU A 287 11.04 19.72 -20.00
C GLU A 287 12.46 19.43 -19.51
N ASP A 288 13.23 20.47 -19.14
CA ASP A 288 14.56 20.33 -18.55
C ASP A 288 14.50 19.60 -17.20
N ALA A 289 13.50 19.90 -16.35
CA ALA A 289 13.29 19.18 -15.10
C ALA A 289 12.98 17.68 -15.32
N LYS A 290 12.20 17.32 -16.35
CA LYS A 290 11.94 15.92 -16.73
C LYS A 290 13.19 15.21 -17.23
N GLU A 291 14.03 15.89 -18.00
CA GLU A 291 15.33 15.36 -18.45
C GLU A 291 16.27 15.12 -17.27
N GLN A 292 16.35 16.07 -16.33
CA GLN A 292 17.15 15.92 -15.12
C GLN A 292 16.63 14.75 -14.27
N MET A 293 15.32 14.67 -14.03
CA MET A 293 14.71 13.56 -13.29
C MET A 293 15.05 12.20 -13.92
N SER A 294 15.00 12.10 -15.25
CA SER A 294 15.38 10.87 -15.97
C SER A 294 16.86 10.52 -15.78
N THR A 295 17.74 11.51 -15.66
CA THR A 295 19.16 11.32 -15.37
C THR A 295 19.39 10.84 -13.95
N GLU A 296 18.70 11.40 -12.96
CA GLU A 296 18.79 10.96 -11.56
C GLU A 296 18.25 9.54 -11.36
N VAL A 297 17.11 9.20 -11.97
CA VAL A 297 16.53 7.85 -11.92
C VAL A 297 17.51 6.79 -12.47
N ARG A 298 18.24 7.10 -13.54
CA ARG A 298 19.26 6.21 -14.11
C ARG A 298 20.54 6.13 -13.29
N SER A 299 20.87 7.20 -12.57
CA SER A 299 22.08 7.30 -11.76
C SER A 299 21.90 6.68 -10.37
N TRP A 300 20.65 6.51 -9.91
CA TRP A 300 20.36 5.90 -8.63
C TRP A 300 20.58 4.37 -8.64
N PRO A 301 21.17 3.80 -7.57
CA PRO A 301 21.71 4.46 -6.39
C PRO A 301 23.07 5.09 -6.69
N TYR A 302 23.26 6.29 -6.15
CA TYR A 302 24.49 7.06 -6.32
C TYR A 302 25.71 6.32 -5.75
N ASN A 303 26.88 6.56 -6.34
CA ASN A 303 28.16 5.99 -5.88
C ASN A 303 29.01 6.96 -5.05
N PHE A 304 28.57 8.21 -4.95
CA PHE A 304 29.32 9.30 -4.35
C PHE A 304 29.02 9.61 -2.87
N PRO A 305 27.84 9.25 -2.29
CA PRO A 305 27.64 9.38 -0.84
C PRO A 305 28.63 8.49 -0.06
N GLN A 306 29.22 9.02 1.00
CA GLN A 306 30.27 8.34 1.77
C GLN A 306 29.77 7.47 2.92
N SER A 307 28.50 7.59 3.32
CA SER A 307 27.96 6.78 4.41
C SER A 307 27.89 5.30 4.06
N GLU A 308 28.42 4.43 4.92
CA GLU A 308 28.28 2.98 4.80
C GLU A 308 26.82 2.50 4.92
N ASP A 309 25.97 3.29 5.59
CA ASP A 309 24.53 3.03 5.70
C ASP A 309 23.80 3.23 4.36
N PHE A 310 24.45 3.87 3.38
CA PHE A 310 23.99 3.95 1.99
C PHE A 310 24.86 3.05 1.11
N PRO A 311 24.56 1.74 0.99
CA PRO A 311 25.36 0.85 0.16
C PRO A 311 25.30 1.29 -1.30
N SER A 312 26.44 1.22 -1.99
CA SER A 312 26.56 1.49 -3.42
C SER A 312 25.85 0.41 -4.26
N SER A 313 25.68 0.68 -5.56
CA SER A 313 24.96 -0.20 -6.50
C SER A 313 25.49 -1.63 -6.52
N HIS A 314 26.82 -1.83 -6.52
CA HIS A 314 27.44 -3.16 -6.57
C HIS A 314 27.22 -4.00 -5.29
N ARG A 315 26.87 -3.35 -4.16
CA ARG A 315 26.54 -4.01 -2.89
C ARG A 315 25.05 -4.31 -2.75
N ARG A 316 24.25 -4.03 -3.77
CA ARG A 316 22.80 -4.24 -3.78
C ARG A 316 22.43 -5.41 -4.68
N GLY A 317 21.34 -6.08 -4.32
CA GLY A 317 20.82 -7.22 -5.03
C GLY A 317 19.89 -6.85 -6.19
N HIS A 318 19.59 -7.87 -6.98
CA HIS A 318 18.68 -7.83 -8.12
C HIS A 318 17.78 -9.07 -8.09
N VAL A 319 16.46 -8.87 -8.08
CA VAL A 319 15.48 -9.95 -8.19
C VAL A 319 14.74 -9.83 -9.52
N LEU A 320 14.65 -10.93 -10.26
CA LEU A 320 13.86 -11.01 -11.49
C LEU A 320 13.05 -12.30 -11.55
N GLY A 321 11.95 -12.25 -12.29
CA GLY A 321 11.05 -13.37 -12.51
C GLY A 321 9.94 -12.99 -13.47
N GLN A 322 8.97 -13.90 -13.60
CA GLN A 322 7.75 -13.68 -14.34
C GLN A 322 6.56 -14.04 -13.47
N LEU A 323 5.57 -13.16 -13.38
CA LEU A 323 4.30 -13.42 -12.71
C LEU A 323 3.24 -13.81 -13.75
N ILE A 324 2.50 -14.87 -13.47
CA ILE A 324 1.44 -15.41 -14.32
C ILE A 324 0.20 -15.62 -13.45
N VAL A 325 -0.97 -15.26 -13.98
CA VAL A 325 -2.25 -15.45 -13.30
C VAL A 325 -2.87 -16.77 -13.76
N ARG A 326 -3.31 -17.57 -12.80
CA ARG A 326 -4.11 -18.78 -13.03
C ARG A 326 -5.48 -18.57 -12.41
N ASP A 327 -6.45 -18.22 -13.24
CA ASP A 327 -7.87 -18.10 -12.85
C ASP A 327 -8.73 -18.84 -13.88
N ARG A 328 -9.05 -20.10 -13.57
CA ARG A 328 -9.79 -21.00 -14.47
C ARG A 328 -11.19 -20.49 -14.83
N TYR A 329 -11.74 -19.58 -14.04
CA TYR A 329 -13.07 -19.02 -14.26
C TYR A 329 -13.04 -17.78 -15.17
N ILE A 330 -11.87 -17.23 -15.45
CA ILE A 330 -11.65 -16.21 -16.49
C ILE A 330 -11.13 -16.88 -17.77
N SER A 331 -10.16 -17.80 -17.63
CA SER A 331 -9.61 -18.56 -18.74
C SER A 331 -9.06 -19.90 -18.27
N GLU A 332 -9.30 -20.97 -19.02
CA GLU A 332 -8.63 -22.26 -18.80
C GLU A 332 -7.11 -22.17 -19.01
N ARG A 333 -6.64 -21.15 -19.74
CA ARG A 333 -5.22 -20.92 -20.00
C ARG A 333 -4.62 -19.99 -18.96
N LEU A 334 -3.32 -20.17 -18.71
CA LEU A 334 -2.53 -19.23 -17.94
C LEU A 334 -2.52 -17.85 -18.61
N MET A 335 -2.72 -16.80 -17.82
CA MET A 335 -2.78 -15.42 -18.29
C MET A 335 -1.53 -14.65 -17.84
N TYR A 336 -1.02 -13.75 -18.67
CA TYR A 336 0.06 -12.87 -18.26
C TYR A 336 -0.42 -11.89 -17.19
N ALA A 337 0.38 -11.70 -16.14
CA ALA A 337 0.16 -10.65 -15.14
C ALA A 337 0.62 -9.29 -15.70
N SER A 338 -0.02 -8.82 -16.78
CA SER A 338 0.33 -7.58 -17.46
C SER A 338 0.24 -6.40 -16.50
N SER A 339 1.26 -5.55 -16.47
CA SER A 339 1.30 -4.33 -15.66
C SER A 339 1.16 -4.56 -14.14
N ALA A 340 1.43 -5.79 -13.68
CA ALA A 340 1.41 -6.12 -12.26
C ALA A 340 2.42 -5.30 -11.48
N TYR A 341 2.02 -4.81 -10.31
CA TYR A 341 2.94 -4.19 -9.37
C TYR A 341 3.57 -5.30 -8.54
N VAL A 342 4.89 -5.45 -8.62
CA VAL A 342 5.66 -6.50 -7.93
C VAL A 342 6.70 -5.83 -7.04
N GLY A 343 6.73 -6.21 -5.76
CA GLY A 343 7.58 -5.56 -4.77
C GLY A 343 8.15 -6.49 -3.72
N LEU A 344 9.25 -6.04 -3.11
CA LEU A 344 9.89 -6.63 -1.94
C LEU A 344 9.67 -5.69 -0.76
N ALA A 345 9.16 -6.24 0.33
CA ALA A 345 9.00 -5.55 1.61
C ALA A 345 9.33 -6.51 2.75
N ALA A 346 9.27 -6.03 3.99
CA ALA A 346 9.49 -6.89 5.16
C ALA A 346 8.55 -8.12 5.10
N PRO A 347 9.02 -9.30 5.57
CA PRO A 347 8.15 -10.46 5.68
C PRO A 347 6.97 -10.19 6.61
N GLY A 348 5.78 -10.54 6.14
CA GLY A 348 4.51 -10.35 6.84
C GLY A 348 3.38 -11.06 6.09
N ASP A 349 2.15 -10.80 6.48
CA ASP A 349 0.96 -11.42 5.87
C ASP A 349 0.69 -10.91 4.45
N VAL A 350 -0.18 -11.62 3.73
CA VAL A 350 -0.64 -11.18 2.41
C VAL A 350 -1.22 -9.76 2.52
N GLY A 351 -0.72 -8.82 1.70
CA GLY A 351 -1.15 -7.42 1.73
C GLY A 351 -0.49 -6.54 2.79
N SER A 352 0.33 -7.08 3.72
CA SER A 352 0.94 -6.31 4.81
C SER A 352 1.94 -5.25 4.35
N TRP A 353 2.44 -5.37 3.12
CA TRP A 353 3.33 -4.40 2.49
C TRP A 353 2.71 -3.01 2.38
N GLN A 354 1.38 -2.91 2.34
CA GLN A 354 0.68 -1.61 2.26
C GLN A 354 0.91 -0.75 3.51
N THR A 355 1.08 -1.36 4.68
CA THR A 355 1.25 -0.66 5.97
C THR A 355 2.67 -0.73 6.52
N GLU A 356 3.59 -1.37 5.80
CA GLU A 356 4.98 -1.53 6.23
C GLU A 356 5.80 -0.25 5.97
N ALA A 357 5.95 0.61 6.97
CA ALA A 357 6.71 1.87 6.84
C ALA A 357 8.08 1.88 7.54
N LYS A 358 8.39 0.89 8.41
CA LYS A 358 9.65 0.83 9.17
C LYS A 358 10.82 0.42 8.29
N GLY A 359 10.64 -0.61 7.49
CA GLY A 359 11.64 -1.22 6.61
C GLY A 359 11.81 -0.52 5.26
N TYR A 360 12.60 -1.14 4.38
CA TYR A 360 12.76 -0.72 2.99
C TYR A 360 11.80 -1.48 2.10
N GLN A 361 11.20 -0.77 1.15
CA GLN A 361 10.39 -1.35 0.09
C GLN A 361 11.04 -1.08 -1.28
N PHE A 362 10.97 -2.06 -2.18
CA PHE A 362 11.47 -1.96 -3.55
C PHE A 362 10.44 -2.56 -4.49
N TRP A 363 9.99 -1.83 -5.49
CA TRP A 363 8.97 -2.33 -6.40
C TRP A 363 9.22 -1.92 -7.84
N THR A 364 8.56 -2.62 -8.75
CA THR A 364 8.56 -2.35 -10.18
C THR A 364 7.22 -2.76 -10.77
N GLN A 365 6.92 -2.24 -11.96
CA GLN A 365 5.80 -2.71 -12.74
C GLN A 365 6.29 -3.77 -13.73
N ALA A 366 5.60 -4.90 -13.80
CA ALA A 366 5.88 -5.95 -14.75
C ALA A 366 5.51 -5.50 -16.17
N ASP A 367 6.20 -6.06 -17.17
CA ASP A 367 5.88 -5.83 -18.57
C ASP A 367 4.54 -6.49 -18.98
N ARG A 368 4.16 -6.37 -20.25
CA ARG A 368 2.91 -6.95 -20.80
C ARG A 368 2.85 -8.49 -20.71
N LYS A 369 3.98 -9.15 -20.45
CA LYS A 369 4.10 -10.60 -20.29
C LYS A 369 4.31 -11.01 -18.82
N GLY A 370 4.18 -10.08 -17.89
CA GLY A 370 4.38 -10.32 -16.47
C GLY A 370 5.84 -10.45 -16.05
N ASN A 371 6.82 -10.14 -16.91
CA ASN A 371 8.23 -10.15 -16.51
C ASN A 371 8.54 -8.92 -15.65
N PHE A 372 9.23 -9.14 -14.53
CA PHE A 372 9.62 -8.07 -13.61
C PHE A 372 11.12 -8.11 -13.29
N SER A 373 11.68 -6.95 -12.97
CA SER A 373 13.09 -6.79 -12.59
C SER A 373 13.24 -5.71 -11.51
N ILE A 374 13.33 -6.14 -10.25
CA ILE A 374 13.54 -5.26 -9.09
C ILE A 374 15.04 -5.13 -8.85
N LYS A 375 15.62 -3.99 -9.22
CA LYS A 375 17.05 -3.69 -9.12
C LYS A 375 17.38 -2.93 -7.83
N ASN A 376 18.66 -2.88 -7.47
CA ASN A 376 19.20 -2.01 -6.42
C ASN A 376 18.61 -2.27 -5.01
N VAL A 377 18.23 -3.52 -4.75
CA VAL A 377 17.63 -3.97 -3.48
C VAL A 377 18.71 -4.04 -2.41
N ARG A 378 18.46 -3.50 -1.21
CA ARG A 378 19.42 -3.62 -0.10
C ARG A 378 19.53 -5.09 0.35
N ALA A 379 20.70 -5.48 0.86
CA ALA A 379 20.84 -6.77 1.50
C ALA A 379 19.89 -6.85 2.71
N GLY A 380 19.24 -8.01 2.90
CA GLY A 380 18.20 -8.18 3.91
C GLY A 380 17.27 -9.34 3.58
N ASN A 381 16.31 -9.60 4.46
CA ASN A 381 15.28 -10.63 4.28
C ASN A 381 13.95 -9.97 3.88
N TYR A 382 13.32 -10.49 2.82
CA TYR A 382 12.13 -9.89 2.22
C TYR A 382 11.09 -10.96 1.87
N SER A 383 9.82 -10.57 1.85
CA SER A 383 8.80 -11.29 1.08
C SER A 383 8.60 -10.59 -0.26
N LEU A 384 8.29 -11.37 -1.30
CA LEU A 384 7.81 -10.82 -2.56
C LEU A 384 6.29 -10.75 -2.54
N TYR A 385 5.76 -9.57 -2.82
CA TYR A 385 4.33 -9.30 -2.93
C TYR A 385 4.02 -8.84 -4.35
N ALA A 386 2.79 -9.07 -4.79
CA ALA A 386 2.30 -8.46 -6.01
C ALA A 386 0.79 -8.25 -5.99
N TRP A 387 0.32 -7.38 -6.88
CA TRP A 387 -1.08 -7.34 -7.28
C TRP A 387 -1.16 -7.01 -8.76
N VAL A 388 -2.26 -7.42 -9.40
CA VAL A 388 -2.44 -7.29 -10.84
C VAL A 388 -3.70 -6.47 -11.09
N PRO A 389 -3.62 -5.32 -11.79
CA PRO A 389 -4.81 -4.56 -12.16
C PRO A 389 -5.85 -5.44 -12.85
N GLY A 390 -7.10 -5.38 -12.38
CA GLY A 390 -8.20 -6.21 -12.91
C GLY A 390 -8.28 -7.63 -12.35
N ILE A 391 -7.40 -8.01 -11.43
CA ILE A 391 -7.42 -9.30 -10.73
C ILE A 391 -7.56 -9.04 -9.22
N ILE A 392 -8.57 -9.65 -8.60
CA ILE A 392 -8.84 -9.52 -7.16
C ILE A 392 -7.69 -10.06 -6.30
N GLY A 393 -7.52 -9.51 -5.10
CA GLY A 393 -6.62 -10.02 -4.06
C GLY A 393 -5.18 -9.52 -4.13
N ASP A 394 -4.37 -10.03 -3.21
CA ASP A 394 -2.94 -9.80 -3.10
C ASP A 394 -2.19 -11.13 -3.27
N TYR A 395 -1.10 -11.09 -4.05
CA TYR A 395 -0.14 -12.18 -4.16
C TYR A 395 0.96 -12.00 -3.11
N LYS A 396 1.35 -13.10 -2.47
CA LYS A 396 2.58 -13.22 -1.68
C LYS A 396 3.30 -14.49 -2.10
N TYR A 397 4.59 -14.38 -2.39
CA TYR A 397 5.44 -15.54 -2.63
C TYR A 397 5.63 -16.33 -1.32
N SER A 398 5.48 -17.66 -1.37
CA SER A 398 5.46 -18.51 -0.17
C SER A 398 6.81 -18.60 0.55
N VAL A 399 7.91 -18.23 -0.11
CA VAL A 399 9.26 -18.34 0.42
C VAL A 399 9.87 -16.95 0.59
N ASN A 400 10.43 -16.69 1.77
CA ASN A 400 11.19 -15.47 2.02
C ASN A 400 12.46 -15.44 1.16
N ILE A 401 12.78 -14.27 0.62
CA ILE A 401 13.93 -14.03 -0.24
C ILE A 401 15.00 -13.32 0.60
N THR A 402 16.12 -14.01 0.84
CA THR A 402 17.30 -13.41 1.44
C THR A 402 18.19 -12.81 0.36
N ILE A 403 18.30 -11.48 0.35
CA ILE A 403 19.18 -10.72 -0.54
C ILE A 403 20.55 -10.60 0.09
N GLN A 404 21.57 -11.13 -0.60
CA GLN A 404 22.98 -10.89 -0.26
C GLN A 404 23.53 -9.72 -1.09
N GLN A 405 24.64 -9.13 -0.63
CA GLN A 405 25.29 -8.03 -1.35
C GLN A 405 25.67 -8.44 -2.77
N GLY A 406 25.29 -7.65 -3.76
CA GLY A 406 25.59 -7.91 -5.18
C GLY A 406 24.88 -9.14 -5.78
N SER A 407 24.00 -9.81 -5.01
CA SER A 407 23.35 -11.05 -5.45
C SER A 407 22.36 -10.82 -6.58
N LYS A 408 22.24 -11.79 -7.48
CA LYS A 408 21.23 -11.81 -8.53
C LYS A 408 20.39 -13.06 -8.41
N ILE A 409 19.11 -12.88 -8.07
CA ILE A 409 18.16 -13.96 -7.83
C ILE A 409 17.18 -14.03 -8.99
N LYS A 410 17.03 -15.23 -9.56
CA LYS A 410 16.05 -15.55 -10.61
C LYS A 410 15.00 -16.47 -10.02
N LEU A 411 13.76 -16.00 -9.93
CA LEU A 411 12.65 -16.77 -9.35
C LEU A 411 11.92 -17.65 -10.37
N GLY A 412 12.25 -17.55 -11.66
CA GLY A 412 11.53 -18.26 -12.71
C GLY A 412 10.12 -17.74 -12.89
N VAL A 413 9.17 -18.66 -13.14
CA VAL A 413 7.75 -18.35 -13.31
C VAL A 413 7.02 -18.56 -11.99
N LEU A 414 6.37 -17.51 -11.51
CA LEU A 414 5.53 -17.48 -10.32
C LEU A 414 4.07 -17.51 -10.74
N ILE A 415 3.28 -18.40 -10.13
CA ILE A 415 1.85 -18.52 -10.37
C ILE A 415 1.09 -17.79 -9.27
N TYR A 416 0.25 -16.84 -9.66
CA TYR A 416 -0.74 -16.21 -8.81
C TYR A 416 -2.10 -16.89 -9.04
N ASP A 417 -2.61 -17.53 -7.99
CA ASP A 417 -3.97 -18.03 -7.90
C ASP A 417 -4.85 -17.00 -7.15
N PRO A 418 -5.67 -16.20 -7.86
CA PRO A 418 -6.53 -15.22 -7.20
C PRO A 418 -7.55 -15.93 -6.30
N PRO A 419 -8.05 -15.27 -5.23
CA PRO A 419 -9.00 -15.83 -4.28
C PRO A 419 -10.43 -15.95 -4.87
N ARG A 420 -10.58 -16.59 -6.03
CA ARG A 420 -11.85 -16.87 -6.70
C ARG A 420 -12.19 -18.35 -6.57
N THR A 421 -13.33 -18.64 -5.96
CA THR A 421 -13.80 -20.01 -5.69
C THR A 421 -14.79 -20.54 -6.73
N GLY A 422 -15.42 -19.67 -7.53
CA GLY A 422 -16.42 -20.05 -8.54
C GLY A 422 -16.55 -19.03 -9.70
N PRO A 423 -17.34 -19.35 -10.73
CA PRO A 423 -17.60 -18.43 -11.84
C PRO A 423 -18.29 -17.16 -11.35
N THR A 424 -17.93 -16.03 -11.95
CA THR A 424 -18.54 -14.73 -11.65
C THR A 424 -19.97 -14.72 -12.13
N LEU A 425 -20.92 -14.36 -11.26
CA LEU A 425 -22.31 -14.13 -11.70
C LEU A 425 -22.46 -12.70 -12.23
N TRP A 426 -21.89 -11.74 -11.52
CA TRP A 426 -21.86 -10.34 -11.91
C TRP A 426 -20.68 -9.62 -11.23
N GLU A 427 -20.30 -8.48 -11.79
CA GLU A 427 -19.24 -7.61 -11.31
C GLU A 427 -19.65 -6.14 -11.50
N ILE A 428 -19.33 -5.31 -10.51
CA ILE A 428 -19.57 -3.86 -10.50
C ILE A 428 -18.20 -3.18 -10.33
N GLY A 429 -17.68 -2.59 -11.41
CA GLY A 429 -16.37 -1.95 -11.47
C GLY A 429 -15.21 -2.90 -11.80
N VAL A 430 -13.98 -2.42 -11.65
CA VAL A 430 -12.74 -3.14 -11.98
C VAL A 430 -11.88 -3.26 -10.73
N PRO A 431 -11.38 -4.47 -10.36
CA PRO A 431 -10.53 -4.61 -9.18
C PRO A 431 -9.09 -4.17 -9.48
N ASP A 432 -8.89 -2.87 -9.69
CA ASP A 432 -7.60 -2.21 -9.93
C ASP A 432 -7.20 -1.25 -8.80
N ARG A 433 -7.97 -1.27 -7.70
CA ARG A 433 -7.80 -0.50 -6.46
C ARG A 433 -8.09 0.99 -6.61
N THR A 434 -8.73 1.43 -7.68
CA THR A 434 -9.21 2.82 -7.85
C THR A 434 -10.73 2.84 -7.99
N ALA A 435 -11.31 4.04 -8.02
CA ALA A 435 -12.72 4.29 -8.31
C ALA A 435 -12.89 5.16 -9.57
N SER A 436 -11.91 5.10 -10.47
CA SER A 436 -11.84 5.95 -11.66
C SER A 436 -12.94 5.69 -12.68
N GLU A 437 -13.50 4.49 -12.67
CA GLU A 437 -14.56 4.04 -13.57
C GLU A 437 -15.97 4.40 -13.08
N PHE A 438 -16.12 4.78 -11.81
CA PHE A 438 -17.43 5.03 -11.21
C PHE A 438 -17.94 6.45 -11.47
N TYR A 439 -19.23 6.65 -11.17
CA TYR A 439 -19.88 7.93 -11.40
C TYR A 439 -19.38 9.02 -10.45
N VAL A 440 -18.68 10.00 -11.03
CA VAL A 440 -18.27 11.23 -10.37
C VAL A 440 -19.21 12.37 -10.80
N PRO A 441 -19.98 12.98 -9.87
CA PRO A 441 -20.91 14.05 -10.21
C PRO A 441 -20.17 15.32 -10.63
N ASP A 442 -20.88 16.26 -11.23
CA ASP A 442 -20.34 17.60 -11.44
C ASP A 442 -20.06 18.29 -10.09
N THR A 443 -19.14 19.24 -10.05
CA THR A 443 -18.91 20.04 -8.84
C THR A 443 -19.95 21.15 -8.69
N TYR A 444 -20.01 21.79 -7.52
CA TYR A 444 -20.76 23.04 -7.38
C TYR A 444 -20.06 24.15 -8.17
N PRO A 445 -20.77 24.90 -9.04
CA PRO A 445 -20.16 25.98 -9.82
C PRO A 445 -19.42 27.02 -8.98
N THR A 446 -19.85 27.23 -7.74
CA THR A 446 -19.26 28.17 -6.77
C THR A 446 -17.98 27.67 -6.11
N LEU A 447 -17.66 26.39 -6.24
CA LEU A 447 -16.47 25.74 -5.66
C LEU A 447 -15.57 25.10 -6.72
N MET A 448 -15.83 25.41 -8.00
CA MET A 448 -15.16 24.79 -9.12
C MET A 448 -13.68 25.20 -9.19
N ASN A 449 -12.80 24.20 -9.22
CA ASN A 449 -11.41 24.38 -9.57
C ASN A 449 -11.27 24.27 -11.10
N LYS A 450 -10.95 25.38 -11.75
CA LYS A 450 -10.83 25.47 -13.22
C LYS A 450 -9.68 24.63 -13.79
N LEU A 451 -8.70 24.23 -12.97
CA LEU A 451 -7.61 23.37 -13.43
C LEU A 451 -8.11 22.02 -13.98
N TYR A 452 -9.26 21.52 -13.50
CA TYR A 452 -9.74 20.18 -13.85
C TYR A 452 -10.97 20.18 -14.75
N THR A 453 -11.43 21.33 -15.27
CA THR A 453 -12.66 21.39 -16.09
C THR A 453 -12.49 20.72 -17.44
N ASP A 454 -11.30 20.80 -18.03
CA ASP A 454 -10.99 20.20 -19.33
C ASP A 454 -10.29 18.83 -19.21
N HIS A 455 -10.25 18.27 -17.98
CA HIS A 455 -9.59 17.00 -17.68
C HIS A 455 -10.59 15.99 -17.08
N PRO A 456 -11.38 15.29 -17.92
CA PRO A 456 -12.41 14.36 -17.45
C PRO A 456 -11.89 13.27 -16.49
N THR A 457 -10.64 12.83 -16.69
CA THR A 457 -9.98 11.83 -15.84
C THR A 457 -9.67 12.34 -14.44
N ASP A 458 -9.57 13.65 -14.24
CA ASP A 458 -9.31 14.30 -12.94
C ASP A 458 -10.56 14.97 -12.35
N LYS A 459 -11.76 14.68 -12.91
CA LYS A 459 -13.03 15.24 -12.42
C LYS A 459 -13.22 15.02 -10.91
N PHE A 460 -12.73 13.91 -10.37
CA PHE A 460 -12.78 13.56 -8.95
C PHE A 460 -11.99 14.50 -8.03
N ARG A 461 -11.14 15.38 -8.59
CA ARG A 461 -10.31 16.34 -7.83
C ARG A 461 -11.02 17.65 -7.48
N GLN A 462 -12.31 17.74 -7.74
CA GLN A 462 -13.13 18.90 -7.40
C GLN A 462 -13.59 18.87 -5.94
N TYR A 463 -13.69 20.04 -5.32
CA TYR A 463 -14.14 20.14 -3.93
C TYR A 463 -15.63 19.89 -3.76
N GLY A 464 -16.00 19.18 -2.68
CA GLY A 464 -17.38 19.02 -2.26
C GLY A 464 -18.15 17.92 -3.00
N LEU A 465 -17.47 17.09 -3.80
CA LEU A 465 -18.13 16.02 -4.56
C LEU A 465 -18.84 14.99 -3.67
N TRP A 466 -18.38 14.77 -2.43
CA TRP A 466 -19.09 13.90 -1.49
C TRP A 466 -20.45 14.47 -1.06
N GLU A 467 -20.61 15.79 -0.99
CA GLU A 467 -21.88 16.44 -0.58
C GLU A 467 -22.94 16.32 -1.68
N ARG A 468 -22.51 16.22 -2.95
CA ARG A 468 -23.40 15.97 -4.09
C ARG A 468 -24.20 14.67 -3.94
N TYR A 469 -23.79 13.76 -3.06
CA TYR A 469 -24.59 12.57 -2.76
C TYR A 469 -25.99 12.94 -2.27
N ALA A 470 -26.14 13.90 -1.36
CA ALA A 470 -27.44 14.30 -0.84
C ALA A 470 -28.32 15.02 -1.88
N ASP A 471 -27.70 15.70 -2.86
CA ASP A 471 -28.43 16.34 -3.97
C ASP A 471 -29.04 15.31 -4.92
N LEU A 472 -28.30 14.22 -5.19
CA LEU A 472 -28.71 13.16 -6.11
C LEU A 472 -29.61 12.13 -5.44
N TYR A 473 -29.41 11.90 -4.14
CA TYR A 473 -30.06 10.88 -3.33
C TYR A 473 -30.72 11.51 -2.08
N PRO A 474 -31.68 12.45 -2.25
CA PRO A 474 -32.22 13.24 -1.13
C PRO A 474 -33.15 12.46 -0.19
N LYS A 475 -33.65 11.30 -0.62
CA LYS A 475 -34.61 10.47 0.14
C LYS A 475 -34.25 8.99 0.16
N ASN A 476 -33.83 8.48 -1.00
CA ASN A 476 -33.44 7.08 -1.20
C ASN A 476 -31.95 7.02 -1.50
N ASP A 477 -31.34 5.86 -1.27
CA ASP A 477 -29.96 5.58 -1.62
C ASP A 477 -29.81 4.92 -3.01
N VAL A 478 -28.58 4.64 -3.40
CA VAL A 478 -28.26 3.93 -4.66
C VAL A 478 -28.99 2.58 -4.71
N ILE A 479 -29.71 2.36 -5.81
CA ILE A 479 -30.29 1.06 -6.17
C ILE A 479 -29.68 0.65 -7.51
N TYR A 480 -28.90 -0.42 -7.50
CA TYR A 480 -28.20 -0.95 -8.66
C TYR A 480 -28.84 -2.27 -9.10
N ASN A 481 -29.40 -2.29 -10.31
CA ASN A 481 -30.02 -3.48 -10.89
C ASN A 481 -29.01 -4.18 -11.80
N VAL A 482 -28.53 -5.35 -11.40
CA VAL A 482 -27.58 -6.15 -12.19
C VAL A 482 -28.17 -6.45 -13.57
N GLY A 483 -27.40 -6.20 -14.62
CA GLY A 483 -27.83 -6.37 -16.02
C GLY A 483 -28.60 -5.18 -16.61
N VAL A 484 -29.02 -4.20 -15.79
CA VAL A 484 -29.75 -2.99 -16.24
C VAL A 484 -28.94 -1.72 -15.95
N SER A 485 -28.44 -1.56 -14.74
CA SER A 485 -27.68 -0.39 -14.30
C SER A 485 -26.24 -0.40 -14.84
N ASN A 486 -25.68 0.78 -15.08
CA ASN A 486 -24.31 0.99 -15.56
C ASN A 486 -23.45 1.60 -14.45
N HIS A 487 -22.41 0.91 -13.99
CA HIS A 487 -21.56 1.40 -12.89
C HIS A 487 -20.84 2.72 -13.19
N ILE A 488 -20.66 3.08 -14.46
CA ILE A 488 -20.06 4.36 -14.87
C ILE A 488 -21.01 5.54 -14.59
N GLN A 489 -22.33 5.29 -14.53
CA GLN A 489 -23.37 6.32 -14.44
C GLN A 489 -24.20 6.23 -13.15
N ASP A 490 -24.45 5.01 -12.69
CA ASP A 490 -25.43 4.71 -11.63
C ASP A 490 -24.76 4.32 -10.30
N TRP A 491 -23.45 4.05 -10.30
CA TRP A 491 -22.69 3.71 -9.10
C TRP A 491 -21.84 4.90 -8.68
N PHE A 492 -22.27 5.58 -7.61
CA PHE A 492 -21.56 6.75 -7.11
C PHE A 492 -20.15 6.37 -6.64
N PHE A 493 -19.15 7.21 -6.93
CA PHE A 493 -17.74 6.85 -6.71
C PHE A 493 -17.35 6.58 -5.24
N ALA A 494 -18.11 7.09 -4.27
CA ALA A 494 -17.88 6.91 -2.84
C ALA A 494 -19.18 6.66 -2.06
N HIS A 495 -19.24 5.56 -1.30
CA HIS A 495 -20.35 5.27 -0.41
C HIS A 495 -20.20 6.08 0.89
N VAL A 496 -20.85 7.24 0.90
CA VAL A 496 -20.73 8.28 1.93
C VAL A 496 -22.05 8.52 2.65
N THR A 497 -21.99 9.28 3.74
CA THR A 497 -23.15 9.72 4.50
C THR A 497 -24.03 10.71 3.73
N ARG A 498 -25.33 10.75 4.03
CA ARG A 498 -26.26 11.76 3.49
C ARG A 498 -26.35 12.96 4.43
N GLY A 499 -26.04 14.17 3.95
CA GLY A 499 -26.26 15.41 4.71
C GLY A 499 -27.74 15.75 4.80
N ILE A 500 -28.25 16.00 6.01
CA ILE A 500 -29.66 16.36 6.26
C ILE A 500 -29.83 17.79 6.81
N GLY A 501 -28.80 18.63 6.65
CA GLY A 501 -28.75 20.01 7.14
C GLY A 501 -28.04 20.14 8.50
N ASN A 502 -27.76 21.37 8.93
CA ASN A 502 -27.16 21.69 10.25
C ASN A 502 -25.91 20.86 10.64
N LYS A 503 -25.10 20.44 9.65
CA LYS A 503 -23.92 19.56 9.86
C LYS A 503 -24.28 18.21 10.51
N THR A 504 -25.50 17.73 10.33
CA THR A 504 -25.91 16.38 10.72
C THR A 504 -26.00 15.48 9.49
N TYR A 505 -25.63 14.22 9.68
CA TYR A 505 -25.57 13.24 8.60
C TYR A 505 -26.22 11.93 8.99
N GLU A 506 -26.76 11.24 8.00
CA GLU A 506 -27.37 9.92 8.13
C GLU A 506 -26.52 8.86 7.45
N ALA A 507 -26.59 7.64 8.00
CA ALA A 507 -26.09 6.42 7.38
C ALA A 507 -26.83 6.16 6.05
N THR A 508 -26.15 5.50 5.11
CA THR A 508 -26.69 5.22 3.78
C THR A 508 -26.60 3.74 3.46
N THR A 509 -27.65 3.20 2.84
CA THR A 509 -27.74 1.77 2.51
C THR A 509 -27.99 1.58 1.02
N TRP A 510 -26.97 1.11 0.31
CA TRP A 510 -27.06 0.81 -1.11
C TRP A 510 -27.67 -0.57 -1.33
N GLN A 511 -28.41 -0.73 -2.42
CA GLN A 511 -29.08 -1.97 -2.78
C GLN A 511 -28.51 -2.49 -4.10
N ILE A 512 -28.14 -3.77 -4.13
CA ILE A 512 -27.80 -4.48 -5.36
C ILE A 512 -28.87 -5.53 -5.60
N ILE A 513 -29.65 -5.35 -6.65
CA ILE A 513 -30.74 -6.25 -7.04
C ILE A 513 -30.23 -7.13 -8.18
N PHE A 514 -30.37 -8.45 -8.04
CA PHE A 514 -29.93 -9.42 -9.05
C PHE A 514 -30.84 -10.63 -9.08
N GLU A 515 -30.92 -11.28 -10.23
CA GLU A 515 -31.73 -12.47 -10.44
C GLU A 515 -30.86 -13.74 -10.47
N LEU A 516 -31.35 -14.82 -9.86
CA LEU A 516 -30.77 -16.15 -9.96
C LEU A 516 -31.78 -17.10 -10.61
N GLU A 517 -31.46 -17.61 -11.80
CA GLU A 517 -32.30 -18.60 -12.49
C GLU A 517 -32.52 -19.86 -11.64
N SER A 518 -31.50 -20.27 -10.89
CA SER A 518 -31.55 -21.35 -9.92
C SER A 518 -30.56 -21.11 -8.77
N VAL A 519 -30.89 -21.62 -7.59
CA VAL A 519 -30.01 -21.58 -6.41
C VAL A 519 -29.48 -22.99 -6.16
N ASN A 520 -28.15 -23.12 -6.10
CA ASN A 520 -27.52 -24.36 -5.68
C ASN A 520 -27.76 -24.55 -4.18
N GLN A 521 -28.68 -25.45 -3.83
CA GLN A 521 -29.07 -25.71 -2.45
C GLN A 521 -27.95 -26.33 -1.59
N SER A 522 -26.87 -26.83 -2.20
CA SER A 522 -25.81 -27.57 -1.51
C SER A 522 -24.51 -26.78 -1.27
N GLY A 523 -24.42 -25.52 -1.70
CA GLY A 523 -23.17 -24.75 -1.65
C GLY A 523 -23.32 -23.31 -1.17
N ASN A 524 -22.20 -22.70 -0.78
CA ASN A 524 -22.13 -21.27 -0.46
C ASN A 524 -21.73 -20.47 -1.70
N TYR A 525 -22.32 -19.30 -1.84
CA TYR A 525 -21.91 -18.26 -2.79
C TYR A 525 -20.86 -17.37 -2.13
N THR A 526 -20.11 -16.59 -2.91
CA THR A 526 -19.09 -15.69 -2.35
C THR A 526 -19.24 -14.28 -2.90
N LEU A 527 -19.49 -13.33 -2.01
CA LEU A 527 -19.41 -11.90 -2.29
C LEU A 527 -17.98 -11.43 -2.03
N GLN A 528 -17.34 -10.88 -3.06
CA GLN A 528 -16.03 -10.25 -2.97
C GLN A 528 -16.21 -8.72 -2.93
N VAL A 529 -15.78 -8.09 -1.85
CA VAL A 529 -15.83 -6.63 -1.69
C VAL A 529 -14.41 -6.08 -1.68
N ALA A 530 -14.12 -5.18 -2.61
CA ALA A 530 -12.80 -4.59 -2.82
C ALA A 530 -12.89 -3.07 -2.62
N LEU A 531 -12.35 -2.55 -1.53
CA LEU A 531 -12.38 -1.14 -1.20
C LEU A 531 -11.05 -0.50 -1.58
N ALA A 532 -11.09 0.55 -2.40
CA ALA A 532 -9.95 1.38 -2.77
C ALA A 532 -9.50 2.30 -1.61
N SER A 533 -10.41 2.66 -0.71
CA SER A 533 -10.12 3.44 0.50
C SER A 533 -11.29 3.35 1.51
N ALA A 534 -11.02 3.70 2.77
CA ALA A 534 -12.01 3.83 3.81
C ALA A 534 -11.63 4.93 4.81
N THR A 535 -12.64 5.69 5.26
CA THR A 535 -12.50 6.75 6.26
C THR A 535 -13.54 6.55 7.36
N MET A 536 -13.09 6.12 8.56
CA MET A 536 -13.90 6.03 9.78
C MET A 536 -15.29 5.40 9.58
N SER A 537 -15.35 4.33 8.80
CA SER A 537 -16.58 3.71 8.31
C SER A 537 -16.74 2.28 8.82
N GLU A 538 -17.96 1.77 8.75
CA GLU A 538 -18.27 0.36 8.95
C GLU A 538 -19.23 -0.05 7.84
N LEU A 539 -18.86 -1.09 7.08
CA LEU A 539 -19.72 -1.67 6.06
C LEU A 539 -20.39 -2.92 6.64
N GLN A 540 -21.72 -2.93 6.61
CA GLN A 540 -22.53 -4.10 6.91
C GLN A 540 -23.20 -4.64 5.65
N VAL A 541 -23.22 -5.96 5.51
CA VAL A 541 -23.87 -6.67 4.42
C VAL A 541 -25.06 -7.46 4.95
N ARG A 542 -26.23 -7.28 4.32
CA ARG A 542 -27.42 -8.12 4.52
C ARG A 542 -27.91 -8.63 3.17
N VAL A 543 -28.64 -9.76 3.18
CA VAL A 543 -29.17 -10.40 1.98
C VAL A 543 -30.65 -10.67 2.18
N ASN A 544 -31.48 -10.19 1.25
CA ASN A 544 -32.94 -10.34 1.15
C ASN A 544 -33.79 -9.78 2.31
N ASP A 545 -33.23 -9.62 3.51
CA ASP A 545 -33.86 -8.98 4.65
C ASP A 545 -33.00 -7.81 5.14
N ALA A 546 -33.43 -6.58 4.84
CA ALA A 546 -32.75 -5.36 5.25
C ALA A 546 -32.77 -5.13 6.76
N ASP A 547 -33.81 -5.64 7.44
CA ASP A 547 -34.09 -5.41 8.85
C ASP A 547 -33.59 -6.56 9.73
N ALA A 548 -32.90 -7.53 9.14
CA ALA A 548 -32.28 -8.64 9.85
C ALA A 548 -31.44 -8.11 11.03
N ASN A 549 -31.79 -8.57 12.25
CA ASN A 549 -31.18 -8.14 13.51
C ASN A 549 -29.65 -8.27 13.51
N ARG A 550 -29.11 -9.27 12.82
CA ARG A 550 -27.67 -9.46 12.63
C ARG A 550 -27.34 -9.35 11.15
N PRO A 551 -26.37 -8.51 10.75
CA PRO A 551 -25.88 -8.53 9.39
C PRO A 551 -25.20 -9.86 9.10
N LEU A 552 -25.22 -10.29 7.83
CA LEU A 552 -24.46 -11.44 7.35
C LEU A 552 -22.95 -11.22 7.56
N PHE A 553 -22.50 -9.98 7.35
CA PHE A 553 -21.11 -9.58 7.53
C PHE A 553 -21.02 -8.13 8.01
N THR A 554 -20.02 -7.84 8.84
CA THR A 554 -19.60 -6.47 9.18
C THR A 554 -18.09 -6.37 9.12
N THR A 555 -17.57 -5.26 8.60
CA THR A 555 -16.14 -4.96 8.68
C THR A 555 -15.70 -4.52 10.07
N GLY A 556 -16.64 -4.17 10.96
CA GLY A 556 -16.36 -3.30 12.11
C GLY A 556 -15.85 -1.92 11.65
N LEU A 557 -15.31 -1.14 12.59
CA LEU A 557 -14.70 0.15 12.28
C LEU A 557 -13.43 -0.03 11.46
N ILE A 558 -13.43 0.51 10.25
CA ILE A 558 -12.31 0.50 9.33
C ILE A 558 -11.98 1.91 8.84
N GLY A 559 -10.74 2.07 8.40
CA GLY A 559 -10.29 3.27 7.72
C GLY A 559 -9.85 4.39 8.67
N LYS A 560 -8.75 5.03 8.31
CA LYS A 560 -8.28 6.31 8.85
C LYS A 560 -7.64 7.13 7.72
N ASP A 561 -8.00 6.79 6.48
CA ASP A 561 -7.53 7.44 5.27
C ASP A 561 -8.25 8.79 5.10
N ASN A 562 -7.64 9.70 4.36
CA ASN A 562 -8.19 11.01 4.05
C ASN A 562 -8.57 11.14 2.56
N ALA A 563 -8.52 10.06 1.77
CA ALA A 563 -8.80 10.09 0.33
C ALA A 563 -10.10 10.83 -0.02
N ILE A 564 -11.24 10.50 0.61
CA ILE A 564 -12.54 11.16 0.34
C ILE A 564 -12.45 12.68 0.58
N ALA A 565 -11.97 13.08 1.75
CA ALA A 565 -11.84 14.50 2.12
C ALA A 565 -10.81 15.25 1.26
N ARG A 566 -9.85 14.54 0.66
CA ARG A 566 -8.73 15.12 -0.10
C ARG A 566 -8.88 14.90 -1.62
N HIS A 567 -10.08 14.54 -2.08
CA HIS A 567 -10.41 14.37 -3.50
C HIS A 567 -9.52 13.32 -4.17
N GLY A 568 -9.34 12.20 -3.47
CA GLY A 568 -8.68 11.00 -3.95
C GLY A 568 -9.69 9.88 -4.20
N ILE A 569 -9.36 8.99 -5.13
CA ILE A 569 -10.13 7.79 -5.48
C ILE A 569 -9.40 6.50 -5.12
N HIS A 570 -8.28 6.62 -4.39
CA HIS A 570 -7.40 5.53 -3.99
C HIS A 570 -6.73 5.87 -2.66
N GLY A 571 -6.55 4.85 -1.83
CA GLY A 571 -5.91 4.90 -0.53
C GLY A 571 -5.49 3.50 -0.09
N LEU A 572 -5.60 3.17 1.20
CA LEU A 572 -5.34 1.81 1.67
C LEU A 572 -6.40 0.82 1.16
N TYR A 573 -5.96 -0.15 0.35
CA TYR A 573 -6.81 -1.17 -0.21
C TYR A 573 -7.24 -2.20 0.84
N ARG A 574 -8.52 -2.56 0.84
CA ARG A 574 -9.09 -3.61 1.70
C ARG A 574 -9.92 -4.58 0.88
N PHE A 575 -9.78 -5.86 1.17
CA PHE A 575 -10.45 -6.93 0.44
C PHE A 575 -11.15 -7.88 1.41
N TYR A 576 -12.42 -8.18 1.13
CA TYR A 576 -13.24 -9.07 1.94
C TYR A 576 -13.90 -10.13 1.06
N SER A 577 -13.76 -11.39 1.47
CA SER A 577 -14.39 -12.53 0.83
C SER A 577 -15.47 -13.09 1.75
N ILE A 578 -16.72 -12.73 1.47
CA ILE A 578 -17.87 -12.98 2.34
C ILE A 578 -18.63 -14.21 1.83
N GLN A 579 -18.79 -15.22 2.68
CA GLN A 579 -19.59 -16.40 2.36
C GLN A 579 -21.08 -16.09 2.50
N VAL A 580 -21.87 -16.42 1.47
CA VAL A 580 -23.32 -16.26 1.46
C VAL A 580 -23.96 -17.65 1.35
N PRO A 581 -24.58 -18.16 2.43
CA PRO A 581 -25.27 -19.44 2.38
C PRO A 581 -26.38 -19.44 1.33
N SER A 582 -26.51 -20.54 0.57
CA SER A 582 -27.61 -20.72 -0.38
C SER A 582 -29.00 -20.55 0.24
N SER A 583 -29.14 -20.89 1.52
CA SER A 583 -30.40 -20.72 2.27
C SER A 583 -30.83 -19.26 2.46
N GLN A 584 -29.94 -18.30 2.25
CA GLN A 584 -30.27 -16.87 2.25
C GLN A 584 -30.67 -16.35 0.86
N LEU A 585 -30.54 -17.17 -0.18
CA LEU A 585 -30.83 -16.81 -1.55
C LEU A 585 -32.13 -17.45 -2.02
N LEU A 586 -32.84 -16.73 -2.89
CA LEU A 586 -34.07 -17.14 -3.53
C LEU A 586 -33.81 -17.45 -5.00
N GLN A 587 -34.57 -18.40 -5.55
CA GLN A 587 -34.69 -18.47 -7.00
C GLN A 587 -35.50 -17.25 -7.49
N GLY A 588 -35.01 -16.56 -8.51
CA GLY A 588 -35.52 -15.26 -8.95
C GLY A 588 -34.79 -14.10 -8.29
N ASN A 589 -35.52 -13.04 -7.95
CA ASN A 589 -34.93 -11.78 -7.46
C ASN A 589 -34.34 -11.91 -6.05
N ASN A 590 -33.13 -11.38 -5.90
CA ASN A 590 -32.40 -11.26 -4.65
C ASN A 590 -31.91 -9.81 -4.50
N ILE A 591 -31.73 -9.38 -3.25
CA ILE A 591 -31.21 -8.06 -2.91
C ILE A 591 -30.07 -8.20 -1.91
N ILE A 592 -28.95 -7.54 -2.18
CA ILE A 592 -27.89 -7.30 -1.20
C ILE A 592 -28.01 -5.86 -0.72
N TYR A 593 -28.03 -5.68 0.59
CA TYR A 593 -27.98 -4.38 1.24
C TYR A 593 -26.56 -4.14 1.75
N LEU A 594 -25.95 -3.06 1.28
CA LEU A 594 -24.65 -2.56 1.71
C LEU A 594 -24.88 -1.31 2.55
N ALA A 595 -24.79 -1.42 3.87
CA ALA A 595 -25.00 -0.30 4.78
C ALA A 595 -23.66 0.27 5.26
N GLN A 596 -23.41 1.54 5.00
CA GLN A 596 -22.40 2.31 5.71
C GLN A 596 -23.10 2.88 6.94
N THR A 597 -22.74 2.42 8.13
CA THR A 597 -23.56 2.67 9.34
C THR A 597 -23.10 3.85 10.19
N ARG A 598 -22.01 4.54 9.82
CA ARG A 598 -21.39 5.59 10.66
C ARG A 598 -21.56 6.97 10.03
N SER A 599 -22.18 7.90 10.76
CA SER A 599 -22.60 9.18 10.17
C SER A 599 -22.21 10.44 10.94
N ASN A 600 -21.07 10.43 11.65
CA ASN A 600 -20.66 11.59 12.46
C ASN A 600 -19.95 12.69 11.65
N SER A 601 -19.68 12.49 10.36
CA SER A 601 -18.90 13.40 9.52
C SER A 601 -19.25 13.18 8.05
N PRO A 602 -19.21 14.23 7.20
CA PRO A 602 -19.52 14.09 5.78
C PRO A 602 -18.52 13.20 5.02
N PHE A 603 -17.34 12.97 5.61
CA PHE A 603 -16.26 12.20 5.02
C PHE A 603 -16.29 10.72 5.41
N PHE A 604 -17.18 10.33 6.33
CA PHE A 604 -17.26 8.94 6.72
C PHE A 604 -17.80 8.14 5.54
N GLY A 605 -17.04 7.14 5.11
CA GLY A 605 -17.37 6.44 3.90
C GLY A 605 -16.33 5.43 3.46
N ILE A 606 -16.65 4.77 2.35
CA ILE A 606 -15.78 3.84 1.65
C ILE A 606 -15.76 4.21 0.16
N ILE A 607 -14.65 3.91 -0.51
CA ILE A 607 -14.49 3.99 -1.96
C ILE A 607 -14.31 2.55 -2.43
N GLY A 608 -15.11 2.03 -3.36
CA GLY A 608 -14.97 0.60 -3.69
C GLY A 608 -15.79 0.02 -4.83
N VAL A 609 -15.34 -1.19 -5.18
CA VAL A 609 -15.76 -2.12 -6.23
C VAL A 609 -16.39 -3.34 -5.55
N SER A 610 -17.41 -3.94 -6.16
CA SER A 610 -18.00 -5.19 -5.66
C SER A 610 -18.08 -6.24 -6.76
N LYS A 611 -17.72 -7.49 -6.45
CA LYS A 611 -17.77 -8.63 -7.36
C LYS A 611 -18.48 -9.80 -6.70
N TRP A 612 -19.37 -10.48 -7.41
CA TRP A 612 -20.05 -11.66 -6.89
C TRP A 612 -19.68 -12.92 -7.68
N ALA A 613 -19.28 -13.95 -6.94
CA ALA A 613 -18.98 -15.26 -7.47
C ALA A 613 -20.02 -16.29 -7.01
N SER A 614 -20.41 -17.16 -7.95
CA SER A 614 -21.23 -18.32 -7.66
C SER A 614 -20.46 -19.33 -6.81
N SER A 615 -21.21 -20.21 -6.15
CA SER A 615 -20.64 -21.45 -5.60
C SER A 615 -19.85 -22.16 -6.69
N ALA A 616 -18.70 -22.74 -6.35
CA ALA A 616 -17.93 -23.57 -7.26
C ALA A 616 -18.86 -24.54 -8.01
N TYR A 617 -19.00 -24.36 -9.33
CA TYR A 617 -19.25 -25.49 -10.19
C TYR A 617 -17.97 -26.31 -10.11
N VAL A 618 -18.02 -27.42 -9.37
CA VAL A 618 -17.01 -28.45 -9.54
C VAL A 618 -17.25 -28.97 -10.95
N ASP A 619 -16.30 -28.73 -11.85
CA ASP A 619 -16.19 -29.55 -13.04
C ASP A 619 -15.84 -30.94 -12.53
N LEU A 620 -16.90 -31.68 -12.28
CA LEU A 620 -16.82 -33.07 -11.97
C LEU A 620 -16.72 -33.75 -13.32
N ALA A 621 -15.54 -34.29 -13.60
CA ALA A 621 -15.60 -35.71 -13.90
C ALA A 621 -16.45 -36.34 -12.77
N ALA A 622 -17.68 -36.71 -13.12
CA ALA A 622 -18.86 -36.92 -12.26
C ALA A 622 -18.57 -37.25 -10.77
N PRO A 623 -19.27 -36.60 -9.79
CA PRO A 623 -19.09 -36.89 -8.37
C PRO A 623 -19.89 -38.14 -8.01
N GLY A 624 -19.21 -39.20 -7.58
CA GLY A 624 -19.80 -40.14 -6.65
C GLY A 624 -19.65 -39.62 -5.23
N GLU A 625 -20.58 -38.77 -4.77
CA GLU A 625 -20.91 -38.37 -3.38
C GLU A 625 -19.78 -38.52 -2.33
N ALA A 626 -19.23 -37.38 -1.87
CA ALA A 626 -18.40 -37.28 -0.67
C ALA A 626 -19.26 -36.84 0.53
N GLY A 627 -19.07 -37.53 1.66
CA GLY A 627 -20.00 -37.61 2.78
C GLY A 627 -20.08 -36.39 3.70
N SER A 628 -21.21 -36.33 4.41
CA SER A 628 -21.57 -35.37 5.45
C SER A 628 -20.67 -35.46 6.68
N TRP A 629 -20.24 -34.32 7.21
CA TRP A 629 -19.63 -34.19 8.53
C TRP A 629 -20.74 -33.94 9.57
N GLN A 630 -20.80 -34.74 10.63
CA GLN A 630 -21.70 -34.51 11.76
C GLN A 630 -20.89 -34.36 13.04
N PHE A 631 -21.14 -33.28 13.78
CA PHE A 631 -20.58 -33.00 15.10
C PHE A 631 -21.68 -33.24 16.14
N GLU A 632 -21.49 -34.18 17.06
CA GLU A 632 -22.34 -34.31 18.25
C GLU A 632 -21.64 -33.65 19.44
N SER A 633 -22.25 -32.61 20.02
CA SER A 633 -21.79 -32.02 21.29
C SER A 633 -22.48 -32.70 22.47
N LYS A 634 -21.69 -33.12 23.47
CA LYS A 634 -22.19 -33.55 24.79
C LYS A 634 -21.51 -32.73 25.88
N VAL A 635 -22.26 -32.41 26.94
CA VAL A 635 -21.91 -31.46 28.02
C VAL A 635 -20.92 -32.05 29.06
N ASP A 636 -20.14 -33.06 28.68
CA ASP A 636 -19.15 -33.70 29.57
C ASP A 636 -17.72 -33.43 29.05
N PRO A 637 -16.86 -32.72 29.81
CA PRO A 637 -15.51 -32.34 29.38
C PRO A 637 -14.55 -33.53 29.17
N LEU A 638 -14.92 -34.75 29.60
CA LEU A 638 -14.16 -35.98 29.32
C LEU A 638 -14.68 -36.74 28.09
N SER A 639 -15.83 -36.36 27.55
CA SER A 639 -16.38 -36.99 26.35
C SER A 639 -15.55 -36.61 25.12
N PRO A 640 -15.11 -37.58 24.31
CA PRO A 640 -14.32 -37.27 23.13
C PRO A 640 -15.17 -36.56 22.08
N TRP A 641 -14.59 -35.59 21.38
CA TRP A 641 -15.14 -35.13 20.11
C TRP A 641 -14.97 -36.23 19.07
N VAL A 642 -16.06 -36.55 18.39
CA VAL A 642 -16.13 -37.61 17.39
C VAL A 642 -16.30 -36.97 16.03
N ILE A 643 -15.34 -37.20 15.14
CA ILE A 643 -15.36 -36.68 13.77
C ILE A 643 -15.45 -37.87 12.81
N ASN A 644 -16.54 -37.95 12.06
CA ASN A 644 -16.74 -39.03 11.09
C ASN A 644 -16.38 -38.57 9.67
N PHE A 645 -15.62 -39.38 8.92
CA PHE A 645 -15.24 -39.08 7.54
C PHE A 645 -15.11 -40.33 6.67
N GLY A 646 -15.44 -40.25 5.38
CA GLY A 646 -15.38 -41.39 4.46
C GLY A 646 -14.16 -41.37 3.54
N LEU A 647 -13.50 -42.52 3.33
CA LEU A 647 -12.41 -42.70 2.36
C LEU A 647 -12.79 -43.73 1.29
N LYS A 648 -12.73 -43.37 0.00
CA LYS A 648 -12.98 -44.31 -1.11
C LYS A 648 -11.66 -44.67 -1.82
N PRO A 649 -11.49 -45.89 -2.36
CA PRO A 649 -10.29 -46.26 -3.10
C PRO A 649 -10.21 -45.48 -4.41
N ILE A 650 -9.00 -45.04 -4.77
CA ILE A 650 -8.76 -44.41 -6.07
C ILE A 650 -8.39 -45.52 -7.06
N ILE A 651 -9.31 -45.85 -7.97
CA ILE A 651 -9.05 -46.76 -9.09
C ILE A 651 -8.87 -45.91 -10.34
N ARG A 652 -7.67 -45.93 -10.93
CA ARG A 652 -7.40 -45.41 -12.27
C ARG A 652 -6.73 -46.52 -13.08
N ASP A 653 -7.32 -46.85 -14.23
CA ASP A 653 -6.82 -47.78 -15.24
C ASP A 653 -6.08 -49.00 -14.69
N SER A 654 -6.85 -50.02 -14.26
CA SER A 654 -6.37 -51.37 -13.87
C SER A 654 -5.28 -51.48 -12.79
N PHE A 655 -4.88 -50.39 -12.14
CA PHE A 655 -4.04 -50.41 -10.95
C PHE A 655 -4.72 -49.69 -9.77
N GLN A 656 -4.83 -50.38 -8.64
CA GLN A 656 -5.22 -49.74 -7.38
C GLN A 656 -4.03 -48.96 -6.81
N LEU A 657 -4.14 -47.64 -6.76
CA LEU A 657 -3.19 -46.80 -6.02
C LEU A 657 -3.49 -46.93 -4.52
N LYS A 658 -2.52 -47.45 -3.75
CA LYS A 658 -2.58 -47.42 -2.29
C LYS A 658 -2.20 -46.02 -1.80
N MET A 659 -3.08 -45.36 -1.03
CA MET A 659 -2.71 -44.18 -0.25
C MET A 659 -1.56 -44.55 0.70
N SER A 660 -0.50 -43.74 0.72
CA SER A 660 0.63 -43.95 1.63
C SER A 660 0.38 -43.34 3.00
N GLU A 661 -0.01 -42.05 3.09
CA GLU A 661 -0.20 -41.28 4.33
C GLU A 661 -1.24 -40.16 4.17
N LEU A 662 -1.84 -39.71 5.27
CA LEU A 662 -2.74 -38.54 5.36
C LEU A 662 -2.21 -37.58 6.42
N GLU A 663 -2.13 -36.28 6.13
CA GLU A 663 -1.74 -35.27 7.12
C GLU A 663 -2.98 -34.71 7.83
N LEU A 664 -3.03 -34.82 9.16
CA LEU A 664 -4.04 -34.19 10.00
C LEU A 664 -3.43 -32.98 10.71
N ILE A 665 -4.01 -31.81 10.51
CA ILE A 665 -3.59 -30.56 11.14
C ILE A 665 -4.66 -30.12 12.15
N ILE A 666 -4.25 -29.88 13.40
CA ILE A 666 -5.12 -29.46 14.50
C ILE A 666 -4.60 -28.15 15.08
N PHE A 667 -5.49 -27.18 15.23
CA PHE A 667 -5.22 -25.85 15.78
C PHE A 667 -5.83 -25.70 17.19
N MET A 668 -5.07 -25.16 18.15
CA MET A 668 -5.50 -24.95 19.53
C MET A 668 -4.98 -23.59 20.09
N HIS A 669 -5.75 -22.90 20.93
CA HIS A 669 -5.39 -21.58 21.52
C HIS A 669 -5.19 -21.62 23.07
N GLU A 670 -4.25 -20.84 23.65
CA GLU A 670 -3.88 -20.67 25.10
C GLU A 670 -3.90 -19.20 25.59
N PHE A 671 -4.01 -18.87 26.89
CA PHE A 671 -3.95 -17.48 27.38
C PHE A 671 -2.79 -17.23 28.38
N LEU A 672 -2.30 -15.99 28.47
CA LEU A 672 -1.28 -15.52 29.43
C LEU A 672 -1.73 -14.16 30.01
N VAL A 673 -2.02 -14.09 31.31
CA VAL A 673 -2.12 -12.81 32.04
C VAL A 673 -1.26 -12.86 33.30
N SER A 674 -0.21 -12.04 33.35
CA SER A 674 0.52 -11.76 34.59
C SER A 674 -0.09 -10.54 35.28
N PHE A 675 -0.80 -10.71 36.39
CA PHE A 675 -0.78 -9.84 37.58
C PHE A 675 -1.59 -10.52 38.71
N GLY A 676 -0.93 -10.81 39.85
CA GLY A 676 -1.57 -10.96 41.17
C GLY A 676 -2.26 -12.30 41.51
N ILE A 677 -1.53 -13.18 42.22
CA ILE A 677 -1.92 -14.26 43.14
C ILE A 677 -3.45 -14.53 43.30
N ILE A 678 -3.93 -15.70 42.83
CA ILE A 678 -4.30 -16.90 43.64
C ILE A 678 -4.00 -18.12 42.76
N SER A 679 -3.09 -18.95 43.23
CA SER A 679 -2.86 -20.28 42.69
C SER A 679 -4.07 -21.16 43.01
N MET A 680 -4.78 -21.63 42.00
CA MET A 680 -5.37 -22.96 42.06
C MET A 680 -4.57 -23.87 41.13
N LYS A 681 -3.77 -24.76 41.72
CA LYS A 681 -3.14 -25.89 41.02
C LYS A 681 -4.24 -26.77 40.41
N GLY A 682 -4.61 -26.49 39.16
CA GLY A 682 -5.28 -27.44 38.29
C GLY A 682 -4.27 -27.97 37.27
N GLU A 683 -3.90 -29.24 37.33
CA GLU A 683 -3.12 -29.88 36.26
C GLU A 683 -3.91 -29.79 34.93
N SER A 684 -3.21 -29.39 33.86
CA SER A 684 -3.80 -29.08 32.55
C SER A 684 -4.10 -30.32 31.70
N PRO A 685 -4.96 -30.21 30.67
CA PRO A 685 -5.44 -31.36 29.93
C PRO A 685 -4.38 -31.99 29.03
N LEU A 686 -4.37 -33.32 28.97
CA LEU A 686 -3.56 -34.09 28.02
C LEU A 686 -4.47 -34.57 26.89
N HIS A 687 -4.28 -34.00 25.70
CA HIS A 687 -5.09 -34.24 24.50
C HIS A 687 -4.54 -35.46 23.74
N GLN A 688 -5.46 -36.27 23.23
CA GLN A 688 -5.13 -37.50 22.53
C GLN A 688 -5.99 -37.67 21.29
N VAL A 689 -5.36 -38.05 20.18
CA VAL A 689 -6.02 -38.30 18.89
C VAL A 689 -5.98 -39.79 18.59
N ARG A 690 -7.13 -40.37 18.26
CA ARG A 690 -7.27 -41.78 17.85
C ARG A 690 -8.12 -41.91 16.60
N PHE A 691 -7.86 -42.96 15.83
CA PHE A 691 -8.64 -43.32 14.66
C PHE A 691 -9.37 -44.64 14.88
N ASN A 692 -10.64 -44.69 14.47
CA ASN A 692 -11.54 -45.84 14.33
C ASN A 692 -11.88 -46.62 15.61
N LYS A 693 -11.14 -46.41 16.71
CA LYS A 693 -11.42 -46.98 18.03
C LYS A 693 -11.35 -45.90 19.12
N PRO A 694 -12.38 -45.77 19.98
CA PRO A 694 -12.43 -44.73 21.01
C PRO A 694 -11.46 -44.98 22.18
N SER A 695 -11.11 -46.23 22.48
CA SER A 695 -10.23 -46.61 23.59
C SER A 695 -9.47 -47.92 23.33
N GLY A 696 -8.41 -48.20 24.12
CA GLY A 696 -7.62 -49.44 24.06
C GLY A 696 -6.49 -49.48 23.02
N SER A 697 -6.49 -48.61 22.00
CA SER A 697 -5.39 -48.45 21.04
C SER A 697 -4.44 -47.31 21.43
N ARG A 698 -3.16 -47.41 21.01
CA ARG A 698 -2.17 -46.34 21.20
C ARG A 698 -2.62 -45.09 20.43
N ALA A 699 -2.68 -43.95 21.12
CA ALA A 699 -3.03 -42.68 20.49
C ALA A 699 -1.95 -42.28 19.48
N VAL A 700 -2.37 -41.75 18.33
CA VAL A 700 -1.49 -41.31 17.23
C VAL A 700 -0.80 -40.00 17.60
N LEU A 701 -1.48 -39.15 18.37
CA LEU A 701 -0.90 -38.01 19.07
C LEU A 701 -1.24 -38.09 20.56
N ARG A 702 -0.25 -37.79 21.38
CA ARG A 702 -0.43 -37.37 22.78
C ARG A 702 0.31 -36.08 22.97
N THR A 703 -0.38 -35.03 23.36
CA THR A 703 0.28 -33.78 23.73
C THR A 703 0.91 -33.92 25.12
N GLY A 704 1.87 -33.05 25.43
CA GLY A 704 2.22 -32.78 26.83
C GLY A 704 1.07 -32.05 27.54
N GLN A 705 1.32 -31.59 28.76
CA GLN A 705 0.45 -30.66 29.45
C GLN A 705 0.44 -29.33 28.69
N ILE A 706 -0.72 -28.92 28.15
CA ILE A 706 -0.91 -27.65 27.42
C ILE A 706 -1.78 -26.70 28.26
N GLY A 707 -1.39 -25.43 28.37
CA GLY A 707 -2.14 -24.37 29.08
C GLY A 707 -1.86 -24.28 30.58
N ARG A 708 -1.85 -23.09 31.20
CA ARG A 708 -1.88 -22.89 32.67
C ARG A 708 -2.78 -21.73 33.11
N ASP A 709 -3.79 -21.36 32.33
CA ASP A 709 -4.63 -20.16 32.53
C ASP A 709 -6.15 -20.49 32.58
N ASP A 710 -6.98 -19.53 33.02
CA ASP A 710 -8.41 -19.69 33.31
C ASP A 710 -9.36 -19.02 32.29
N ALA A 711 -8.85 -18.61 31.13
CA ALA A 711 -9.58 -17.79 30.17
C ALA A 711 -10.87 -18.39 29.59
N ILE A 712 -10.98 -19.72 29.48
CA ILE A 712 -12.24 -20.39 29.09
C ILE A 712 -13.35 -20.04 30.10
N ALA A 713 -13.01 -19.97 31.40
CA ALA A 713 -13.95 -19.57 32.45
C ALA A 713 -14.30 -18.07 32.41
N ARG A 714 -13.54 -17.26 31.68
CA ARG A 714 -13.70 -15.79 31.58
C ARG A 714 -14.17 -15.33 30.21
N HIS A 715 -14.67 -16.24 29.38
CA HIS A 715 -15.17 -15.97 28.02
C HIS A 715 -14.11 -15.38 27.07
N GLY A 716 -12.82 -15.66 27.31
CA GLY A 716 -11.76 -15.29 26.37
C GLY A 716 -11.90 -16.07 25.06
N ILE A 717 -11.65 -15.43 23.92
CA ILE A 717 -11.73 -16.05 22.58
C ILE A 717 -10.43 -15.94 21.76
N HIS A 718 -9.34 -15.42 22.32
CA HIS A 718 -8.07 -15.19 21.61
C HIS A 718 -6.84 -15.53 22.46
N GLY A 719 -5.96 -16.40 21.96
CA GLY A 719 -4.84 -16.94 22.72
C GLY A 719 -3.52 -17.24 21.95
N LEU A 720 -2.45 -17.59 22.67
CA LEU A 720 -1.23 -18.25 22.21
C LEU A 720 -1.54 -19.51 21.39
N TYR A 721 -0.96 -19.57 20.21
CA TYR A 721 -1.34 -20.53 19.19
C TYR A 721 -0.49 -21.80 19.23
N TRP A 722 -1.16 -22.95 19.29
CA TRP A 722 -0.55 -24.28 19.28
C TRP A 722 -1.00 -25.03 18.02
N LEU A 723 -0.03 -25.36 17.18
CA LEU A 723 -0.22 -26.15 15.97
C LEU A 723 0.27 -27.58 16.19
N CYS A 724 -0.60 -28.56 15.97
CA CYS A 724 -0.23 -29.97 15.94
C CYS A 724 -0.48 -30.54 14.54
N SER A 725 0.58 -30.83 13.78
CA SER A 725 0.49 -31.64 12.56
C SER A 725 0.91 -33.09 12.85
N ILE A 726 0.11 -34.04 12.37
CA ILE A 726 0.32 -35.47 12.57
C ILE A 726 0.22 -36.17 11.21
N ASN A 727 1.27 -36.90 10.85
CA ASN A 727 1.20 -37.85 9.75
C ASN A 727 0.48 -39.11 10.21
N VAL A 728 -0.65 -39.42 9.58
CA VAL A 728 -1.49 -40.57 9.88
C VAL A 728 -1.12 -41.71 8.91
N PRO A 729 -0.55 -42.82 9.42
CA PRO A 729 -0.25 -43.97 8.58
C PRO A 729 -1.52 -44.53 7.96
N SER A 730 -1.49 -44.85 6.66
CA SER A 730 -2.61 -45.47 5.95
C SER A 730 -3.13 -46.76 6.60
N SER A 731 -2.30 -47.48 7.36
CA SER A 731 -2.70 -48.67 8.12
C SER A 731 -3.74 -48.41 9.22
N LEU A 732 -3.92 -47.16 9.65
CA LEU A 732 -4.91 -46.77 10.65
C LEU A 732 -6.26 -46.37 10.02
N LEU A 733 -6.32 -46.31 8.69
CA LEU A 733 -7.47 -45.84 7.92
C LEU A 733 -8.15 -47.03 7.22
N LEU A 734 -9.48 -47.00 7.21
CA LEU A 734 -10.34 -47.98 6.56
C LEU A 734 -10.86 -47.41 5.24
N THR A 735 -11.07 -48.28 4.26
CA THR A 735 -11.94 -47.94 3.12
C THR A 735 -13.38 -47.87 3.60
N GLY A 736 -14.07 -46.77 3.32
CA GLY A 736 -15.39 -46.44 3.86
C GLY A 736 -15.30 -45.45 5.02
N THR A 737 -16.20 -45.58 5.99
CA THR A 737 -16.28 -44.66 7.13
C THR A 737 -15.12 -44.85 8.09
N ASN A 738 -14.51 -43.73 8.46
CA ASN A 738 -13.50 -43.58 9.48
C ASN A 738 -13.98 -42.62 10.56
N ILE A 739 -13.45 -42.78 11.77
CA ILE A 739 -13.82 -41.97 12.92
C ILE A 739 -12.54 -41.45 13.59
N ILE A 740 -12.47 -40.14 13.85
CA ILE A 740 -11.44 -39.53 14.69
C ILE A 740 -12.05 -39.27 16.06
N TYR A 741 -11.37 -39.73 17.10
CA TYR A 741 -11.69 -39.42 18.48
C TYR A 741 -10.64 -38.44 19.01
N LEU A 742 -11.06 -37.20 19.29
CA LEU A 742 -10.26 -36.21 20.01
C LEU A 742 -10.70 -36.23 21.47
N SER A 743 -9.87 -36.82 22.32
CA SER A 743 -10.19 -37.04 23.73
C SER A 743 -9.26 -36.26 24.64
N GLN A 744 -9.81 -35.75 25.74
CA GLN A 744 -9.06 -35.22 26.86
C GLN A 744 -8.97 -36.28 27.96
N SER A 745 -7.76 -36.54 28.46
CA SER A 745 -7.53 -37.67 29.39
C SER A 745 -7.61 -37.31 30.88
N LYS A 746 -7.74 -36.03 31.23
CA LYS A 746 -7.96 -35.53 32.61
C LYS A 746 -8.82 -34.26 32.57
N ALA A 747 -9.83 -34.17 33.42
CA ALA A 747 -10.60 -32.95 33.65
C ALA A 747 -10.80 -32.77 35.16
N ASN A 748 -10.14 -31.79 35.74
CA ASN A 748 -10.22 -31.49 37.17
C ASN A 748 -11.20 -30.34 37.46
N SER A 749 -11.72 -29.69 36.42
CA SER A 749 -12.67 -28.58 36.45
C SER A 749 -13.50 -28.58 35.15
N PRO A 750 -14.76 -28.09 35.17
CA PRO A 750 -15.55 -27.89 33.94
C PRO A 750 -14.91 -26.93 32.93
N PHE A 751 -13.90 -26.16 33.35
CA PHE A 751 -13.15 -25.24 32.48
C PHE A 751 -11.77 -25.78 32.06
N SER A 752 -11.44 -27.03 32.42
CA SER A 752 -10.25 -27.70 31.91
C SER A 752 -10.49 -28.12 30.47
N GLY A 753 -9.96 -27.38 29.49
CA GLY A 753 -10.09 -27.68 28.07
C GLY A 753 -9.18 -26.82 27.18
N ALA A 754 -9.28 -27.02 25.87
CA ALA A 754 -8.64 -26.18 24.85
C ALA A 754 -9.70 -25.66 23.88
N MET A 755 -9.48 -24.46 23.35
CA MET A 755 -10.31 -23.91 22.26
C MET A 755 -9.69 -24.35 20.93
N TYR A 756 -10.47 -25.07 20.13
CA TYR A 756 -10.10 -25.50 18.77
C TYR A 756 -10.49 -24.42 17.75
N ASP A 757 -9.69 -24.29 16.70
CA ASP A 757 -9.86 -23.37 15.57
C ASP A 757 -10.07 -24.13 14.26
#